data_AF-A0A7C5YMD9-F1
#
_entry.id   AF-A0A7C5YMD9-F1
#
_cell.length_a   1.000
_cell.length_b   1.000
_cell.length_c   1.000
_cell.angle_alpha   90.00
_cell.angle_beta   90.00
_cell.angle_gamma   90.00
#
_symmetry.space_group_name_H-M   'P 1'
#
loop_
_entity.id
_entity.type
_entity.pdbx_description
1 polymer ?
#
loop_
_entity_poly.entity_id
_entity_poly.type
_entity_poly.pdbx_seq_one_letter_code
_entity_poly.pdbx_strand_id
1 'polypeptide(L)'
;MPEKSEFPKVTLKYSALEAFVKVAKKYFDQGIFSLQLKREFNPDQRLLLSFQVKDRQQPIEIISQIIDRVEAPDKKGFTYGMRFLNFTEKKLNKILEGTSIPPETTAPKPKIIPPEKPQEIARESIPSSPAEQEKAEIIEAEIIMPEETIIEQEVVIGTGPRESFDGRPKEKPEKITKLAEPAPSKSPEPKAPPLPEIKPKLETTVPEPRIAQEIKPAEPEAVEPKLIEPEPEEFIPEPEAEPEIKPGLEKAELVPPPVSPESEPQPSLAQEPTPPEQIPSPEWKPISPKDLSDFFFRFCKMVLNPLDPSLPDTTKQFQALFDDFQKMMQNRDRLGIYLALSPSGKDFIIEGAQTLPKSIKIILTPDIVGTLIFRLIQFFDEKGLVGIIFRKFIDFEHFQKFIQELAKFNPEKDSPDELGLRLIQSGIYQFNLILETDLVAVPEKISEETKIILARLSGDLKRLQCLAEQIGEEPLALLTLRLEDVIRLVNNPQVIAQVLEHLPLSWSDKITELEFSDFEEQFIFSIPASILLGCAEILAKKLSGFPAEPESKAKPPNKIRARLEKLLRKVMARIAYETPDQALELLAHLLERKLIRYEELPEELRDPVSSFKLAEDFLKTPEQKLELLKNTNSKTEYRKLASQLLWASV
;
A
#
# COMPACT_ATOMS: atom_id res chain seq x y z
N MET A 1 26.56 16.86 -19.40
CA MET A 1 26.80 16.95 -17.94
C MET A 1 26.09 15.76 -17.30
N PRO A 2 26.71 15.01 -16.37
CA PRO A 2 26.00 13.93 -15.68
C PRO A 2 24.90 14.55 -14.79
N GLU A 3 23.68 14.05 -14.93
CA GLU A 3 22.55 14.40 -14.07
C GLU A 3 22.91 14.08 -12.61
N LYS A 4 22.71 15.04 -11.71
CA LYS A 4 22.95 14.83 -10.28
C LYS A 4 21.88 13.86 -9.78
N SER A 5 22.27 12.68 -9.34
CA SER A 5 21.37 11.77 -8.63
C SER A 5 20.74 12.48 -7.43
N GLU A 6 19.44 12.32 -7.24
CA GLU A 6 18.68 12.92 -6.14
C GLU A 6 19.04 12.33 -4.75
N PHE A 7 19.75 11.20 -4.71
CA PHE A 7 20.09 10.50 -3.47
C PHE A 7 21.55 10.76 -3.05
N PRO A 8 21.83 10.86 -1.73
CA PRO A 8 23.21 10.86 -1.24
C PRO A 8 23.93 9.58 -1.70
N LYS A 9 25.05 9.76 -2.39
CA LYS A 9 25.86 8.66 -2.92
C LYS A 9 26.90 8.21 -1.91
N VAL A 10 26.93 6.91 -1.60
CA VAL A 10 27.93 6.28 -0.74
C VAL A 10 28.73 5.30 -1.59
N THR A 11 30.05 5.48 -1.66
CA THR A 11 30.92 4.61 -2.49
C THR A 11 31.61 3.57 -1.62
N LEU A 12 31.47 2.30 -1.97
CA LEU A 12 32.07 1.16 -1.27
C LEU A 12 33.06 0.47 -2.20
N LYS A 13 34.33 0.38 -1.79
CA LYS A 13 35.39 -0.24 -2.60
C LYS A 13 35.59 -1.69 -2.17
N TYR A 14 35.52 -2.62 -3.13
CA TYR A 14 35.75 -4.05 -2.93
C TYR A 14 36.98 -4.50 -3.74
N SER A 15 37.82 -5.32 -3.11
CA SER A 15 39.06 -5.82 -3.71
C SER A 15 38.82 -6.77 -4.87
N ALA A 16 37.74 -7.56 -4.82
CA ALA A 16 37.37 -8.56 -5.82
C ALA A 16 35.84 -8.73 -5.90
N LEU A 17 35.35 -9.29 -7.01
CA LEU A 17 33.93 -9.53 -7.21
C LEU A 17 33.36 -10.55 -6.21
N GLU A 18 34.14 -11.56 -5.84
CA GLU A 18 33.72 -12.60 -4.88
C GLU A 18 33.40 -12.02 -3.50
N ALA A 19 34.15 -11.00 -3.07
CA ALA A 19 33.92 -10.32 -1.79
C ALA A 19 32.57 -9.58 -1.79
N PHE A 20 32.26 -8.87 -2.88
CA PHE A 20 30.95 -8.23 -3.06
C PHE A 20 29.82 -9.27 -3.08
N VAL A 21 29.99 -10.37 -3.83
CA VAL A 21 28.99 -11.43 -3.94
C VAL A 21 28.72 -12.10 -2.59
N LYS A 22 29.76 -12.36 -1.79
CA LYS A 22 29.61 -12.93 -0.44
C LYS A 22 28.75 -12.03 0.46
N VAL A 23 28.98 -10.72 0.40
CA VAL A 23 28.21 -9.73 1.16
C VAL A 23 26.76 -9.64 0.64
N ALA A 24 26.58 -9.61 -0.67
CA ALA A 24 25.25 -9.56 -1.29
C ALA A 24 24.41 -10.82 -0.98
N LYS A 25 25.02 -12.01 -1.00
CA LYS A 25 24.34 -13.26 -0.60
C LYS A 25 23.93 -13.24 0.86
N LYS A 26 24.84 -12.82 1.75
CA LYS A 26 24.51 -12.65 3.18
C LYS A 26 23.34 -11.68 3.38
N TYR A 27 23.28 -10.61 2.59
CA TYR A 27 22.10 -9.73 2.58
C TYR A 27 20.83 -10.47 2.16
N PHE A 28 20.85 -11.25 1.07
CA PHE A 28 19.65 -11.99 0.62
C PHE A 28 19.16 -13.02 1.65
N ASP A 29 20.08 -13.61 2.42
CA ASP A 29 19.72 -14.53 3.50
C ASP A 29 19.12 -13.80 4.72
N GLN A 30 19.63 -12.61 5.05
CA GLN A 30 19.28 -11.87 6.28
C GLN A 30 18.23 -10.77 6.07
N GLY A 31 18.00 -10.34 4.83
CA GLY A 31 17.14 -9.22 4.46
C GLY A 31 17.66 -7.83 4.86
N ILE A 32 18.84 -7.74 5.50
CA ILE A 32 19.40 -6.51 6.06
C ILE A 32 20.89 -6.42 5.75
N PHE A 33 21.33 -5.25 5.25
CA PHE A 33 22.73 -4.94 4.97
C PHE A 33 23.22 -3.94 6.02
N SER A 34 24.20 -4.34 6.83
CA SER A 34 24.76 -3.45 7.86
C SER A 34 25.96 -2.67 7.33
N LEU A 35 25.93 -1.35 7.45
CA LEU A 35 27.00 -0.47 6.99
C LEU A 35 27.36 0.59 8.05
N GLN A 36 28.65 0.70 8.38
CA GLN A 36 29.14 1.73 9.29
C GLN A 36 29.55 2.99 8.51
N LEU A 37 28.95 4.12 8.85
CA LEU A 37 29.24 5.42 8.23
C LEU A 37 29.48 6.47 9.32
N LYS A 38 30.43 7.38 9.07
CA LYS A 38 30.70 8.53 9.96
C LYS A 38 29.64 9.62 9.84
N ARG A 39 29.05 9.74 8.65
CA ARG A 39 28.02 10.74 8.36
C ARG A 39 26.68 10.27 8.91
N GLU A 40 25.96 11.19 9.53
CA GLU A 40 24.61 10.93 10.01
C GLU A 40 23.61 10.98 8.85
N PHE A 41 22.77 9.94 8.79
CA PHE A 41 21.61 9.81 7.93
C PHE A 41 20.37 9.50 8.76
N ASN A 42 19.22 9.92 8.25
CA ASN A 42 17.93 9.71 8.90
C ASN A 42 17.41 8.29 8.62
N PRO A 43 16.67 7.67 9.55
CA PRO A 43 15.81 6.53 9.24
C PRO A 43 14.91 6.84 8.03
N ASP A 44 14.60 5.84 7.21
CA ASP A 44 13.86 5.95 5.94
C ASP A 44 14.52 6.75 4.82
N GLN A 45 15.70 7.33 5.04
CA GLN A 45 16.43 8.01 3.98
C GLN A 45 16.92 7.01 2.93
N ARG A 46 16.70 7.34 1.66
CA ARG A 46 17.21 6.58 0.52
C ARG A 46 18.63 7.01 0.17
N LEU A 47 19.50 6.02 -0.05
CA LEU A 47 20.91 6.20 -0.40
C LEU A 47 21.22 5.46 -1.70
N LEU A 48 22.09 6.05 -2.52
CA LEU A 48 22.67 5.38 -3.68
C LEU A 48 24.01 4.75 -3.28
N LEU A 49 24.00 3.44 -3.05
CA LEU A 49 25.22 2.66 -2.78
C LEU A 49 25.92 2.35 -4.11
N SER A 50 27.16 2.80 -4.26
CA SER A 50 27.99 2.60 -5.44
C SER A 50 29.16 1.69 -5.12
N PHE A 51 29.06 0.43 -5.53
CA PHE A 51 30.06 -0.59 -5.27
C PHE A 51 31.11 -0.59 -6.38
N GLN A 52 32.30 -0.09 -6.07
CA GLN A 52 33.46 -0.13 -6.94
C GLN A 52 34.22 -1.44 -6.74
N VAL A 53 34.15 -2.33 -7.72
CA VAL A 53 34.87 -3.61 -7.71
C VAL A 53 36.08 -3.48 -8.63
N LYS A 54 37.28 -3.83 -8.14
CA LYS A 54 38.54 -3.65 -8.89
C LYS A 54 38.53 -4.28 -10.29
N ASP A 55 37.84 -5.41 -10.45
CA ASP A 55 37.78 -6.16 -11.71
C ASP A 55 36.69 -5.69 -12.67
N ARG A 56 35.92 -4.64 -12.32
CA ARG A 56 34.88 -4.06 -13.19
C ARG A 56 35.15 -2.60 -13.50
N GLN A 57 34.96 -2.24 -14.77
CA GLN A 57 35.10 -0.85 -15.23
C GLN A 57 33.94 0.04 -14.76
N GLN A 58 32.75 -0.53 -14.52
CA GLN A 58 31.57 0.21 -14.08
C GLN A 58 31.20 -0.18 -12.64
N PRO A 59 30.90 0.79 -11.76
CA PRO A 59 30.42 0.50 -10.41
C PRO A 59 29.03 -0.12 -10.48
N ILE A 60 28.72 -0.98 -9.50
CA ILE A 60 27.37 -1.51 -9.32
C ILE A 60 26.62 -0.52 -8.45
N GLU A 61 25.54 0.06 -8.97
CA GLU A 61 24.75 1.05 -8.24
C GLU A 61 23.46 0.41 -7.70
N ILE A 62 23.20 0.59 -6.40
CA ILE A 62 22.08 0.00 -5.68
C ILE A 62 21.40 1.10 -4.86
N ILE A 63 20.11 1.29 -5.07
CA ILE A 63 19.26 2.16 -4.25
C ILE A 63 18.88 1.37 -2.99
N SER A 64 19.13 1.97 -1.83
CA SER A 64 18.88 1.36 -0.54
C SER A 64 18.14 2.31 0.39
N GLN A 65 17.37 1.80 1.33
CA GLN A 65 16.67 2.56 2.37
C GLN A 65 17.23 2.17 3.75
N ILE A 66 17.46 3.17 4.60
CA ILE A 66 17.84 2.95 5.99
C ILE A 66 16.62 2.47 6.78
N ILE A 67 16.69 1.26 7.34
CA ILE A 67 15.66 0.68 8.21
C ILE A 67 15.98 0.94 9.69
N ASP A 68 17.26 0.82 10.05
CA ASP A 68 17.71 0.89 11.44
C ASP A 68 19.01 1.69 11.58
N ARG A 69 19.21 2.30 12.74
CA ARG A 69 20.38 3.10 13.08
C ARG A 69 20.81 2.81 14.52
N VAL A 70 22.02 2.29 14.66
CA VAL A 70 22.67 2.03 15.95
C VAL A 70 23.91 2.88 16.07
N GLU A 71 24.05 3.67 17.14
CA GLU A 71 25.29 4.40 17.40
C GLU A 71 26.44 3.42 17.66
N ALA A 72 27.58 3.64 16.99
CA ALA A 72 28.73 2.79 17.21
C ALA A 72 29.25 2.97 18.66
N PRO A 73 29.70 1.90 19.33
CA PRO A 73 30.12 1.96 20.73
C PRO A 73 31.33 2.89 20.96
N ASP A 74 32.10 3.18 19.91
CA ASP A 74 33.24 4.09 19.93
C ASP A 74 32.86 5.58 19.71
N LYS A 75 31.57 5.88 19.49
CA LYS A 75 31.02 7.21 19.15
C LYS A 75 31.66 7.86 17.92
N LYS A 76 32.32 7.08 17.04
CA LYS A 76 32.96 7.61 15.83
C LYS A 76 32.13 7.44 14.57
N GLY A 77 30.90 6.98 14.69
CA GLY A 77 29.95 6.86 13.58
C GLY A 77 28.68 6.13 13.98
N PHE A 78 27.93 5.74 12.96
CA PHE A 78 26.65 5.04 13.08
C PHE A 78 26.71 3.75 12.26
N THR A 79 26.15 2.69 12.79
CA THR A 79 25.88 1.45 12.07
C THR A 79 24.45 1.51 11.55
N TYR A 80 24.28 1.46 10.23
CA TYR A 80 22.98 1.50 9.58
C TYR A 80 22.57 0.09 9.12
N GLY A 81 21.36 -0.34 9.48
CA GLY A 81 20.70 -1.47 8.83
C GLY A 81 19.95 -0.97 7.59
N MET A 82 20.27 -1.52 6.43
CA MET A 82 19.78 -1.05 5.14
C MET A 82 19.01 -2.15 4.39
N ARG A 83 17.92 -1.76 3.72
CA ARG A 83 17.20 -2.59 2.74
C ARG A 83 17.62 -2.20 1.33
N PHE A 84 17.96 -3.15 0.48
CA PHE A 84 18.08 -2.90 -0.95
C PHE A 84 16.69 -2.82 -1.59
N LEU A 85 16.43 -1.76 -2.35
CA LEU A 85 15.14 -1.52 -3.01
C LEU A 85 15.13 -2.06 -4.45
N ASN A 86 16.22 -1.88 -5.19
CA ASN A 86 16.30 -2.24 -6.62
C ASN A 86 17.32 -3.36 -6.91
N PHE A 87 17.74 -4.15 -5.91
CA PHE A 87 18.74 -5.21 -6.09
C PHE A 87 18.21 -6.57 -5.67
N THR A 88 18.12 -7.49 -6.64
CA THR A 88 17.55 -8.83 -6.48
C THR A 88 18.59 -9.92 -6.69
N GLU A 89 18.33 -11.13 -6.22
CA GLU A 89 19.22 -12.28 -6.44
C GLU A 89 19.40 -12.56 -7.93
N LYS A 90 18.37 -12.32 -8.76
CA LYS A 90 18.45 -12.37 -10.23
C LYS A 90 19.46 -11.34 -10.77
N LYS A 91 19.46 -10.09 -10.28
CA LYS A 91 20.45 -9.06 -10.66
C LYS A 91 21.86 -9.48 -10.23
N LEU A 92 22.01 -10.08 -9.05
CA LEU A 92 23.29 -10.63 -8.59
C LEU A 92 23.78 -11.78 -9.49
N ASN A 93 22.91 -12.71 -9.88
CA ASN A 93 23.26 -13.81 -10.77
C ASN A 93 23.64 -13.32 -12.18
N LYS A 94 22.94 -12.32 -12.71
CA LYS A 94 23.34 -11.67 -13.98
C LYS A 94 24.73 -11.03 -13.90
N ILE A 95 25.09 -10.44 -12.75
CA ILE A 95 26.43 -9.90 -12.51
C ILE A 95 27.48 -11.01 -12.53
N LEU A 96 27.18 -12.16 -11.93
CA LEU A 96 28.07 -13.33 -11.89
C LEU A 96 28.26 -13.98 -13.27
N GLU A 97 27.23 -13.99 -14.10
CA GLU A 97 27.26 -14.55 -15.46
C GLU A 97 28.08 -13.69 -16.45
N GLY A 98 28.64 -12.56 -16.00
CA GLY A 98 29.41 -11.64 -16.87
C GLY A 98 28.56 -10.88 -17.87
N THR A 99 27.24 -11.06 -17.85
CA THR A 99 26.30 -10.28 -18.65
C THR A 99 26.29 -8.87 -18.07
N SER A 100 26.80 -7.90 -18.82
CA SER A 100 26.71 -6.49 -18.42
C SER A 100 25.24 -6.15 -18.19
N ILE A 101 24.88 -5.79 -16.95
CA ILE A 101 23.60 -5.13 -16.71
C ILE A 101 23.70 -3.81 -17.48
N PRO A 102 22.84 -3.54 -18.48
CA PRO A 102 22.83 -2.22 -19.09
C PRO A 102 22.62 -1.20 -17.96
N PRO A 103 23.37 -0.09 -17.93
CA PRO A 103 23.11 0.96 -16.94
C PRO A 103 21.63 1.29 -16.99
N GLU A 104 20.99 1.33 -15.83
CA GLU A 104 19.58 1.71 -15.69
C GLU A 104 19.35 2.96 -16.55
N THR A 105 18.48 2.79 -17.55
CA THR A 105 18.39 3.66 -18.71
C THR A 105 18.01 5.07 -18.26
N THR A 106 18.97 6.00 -18.25
CA THR A 106 18.66 7.42 -18.48
C THR A 106 17.89 7.50 -19.81
N ALA A 107 16.74 8.18 -19.79
CA ALA A 107 15.78 8.34 -20.88
C ALA A 107 16.38 8.39 -22.31
N PRO A 108 15.65 7.92 -23.33
CA PRO A 108 16.17 7.81 -24.69
C PRO A 108 16.58 9.18 -25.27
N LYS A 109 17.85 9.34 -25.62
CA LYS A 109 18.32 10.50 -26.39
C LYS A 109 17.73 10.48 -27.81
N PRO A 110 17.26 11.63 -28.33
CA PRO A 110 16.75 11.76 -29.68
C PRO A 110 17.85 11.59 -30.74
N LYS A 111 17.47 11.00 -31.89
CA LYS A 111 18.27 10.93 -33.11
C LYS A 111 18.67 12.34 -33.56
N ILE A 112 19.98 12.59 -33.66
CA ILE A 112 20.55 13.77 -34.32
C ILE A 112 20.78 13.43 -35.79
N ILE A 113 20.07 14.12 -36.68
CA ILE A 113 20.37 14.29 -38.11
C ILE A 113 20.97 15.72 -38.27
N PRO A 114 21.96 15.94 -39.16
CA PRO A 114 23.06 16.87 -38.96
C PRO A 114 22.76 18.31 -39.39
N PRO A 115 23.54 19.31 -38.94
CA PRO A 115 23.54 20.62 -39.58
C PRO A 115 24.74 20.81 -40.52
N GLU A 116 24.44 21.49 -41.61
CA GLU A 116 25.32 22.01 -42.65
C GLU A 116 26.38 22.98 -42.13
N LYS A 117 27.48 23.07 -42.89
CA LYS A 117 28.45 24.19 -42.92
C LYS A 117 27.71 25.54 -42.99
N PRO A 118 28.20 26.64 -42.38
CA PRO A 118 29.22 27.45 -43.08
C PRO A 118 30.21 28.28 -42.23
N GLN A 119 31.35 28.57 -42.88
CA GLN A 119 32.14 29.81 -42.90
C GLN A 119 32.86 30.34 -41.62
N GLU A 120 34.17 30.10 -41.66
CA GLU A 120 35.31 30.96 -41.31
C GLU A 120 35.07 32.48 -41.28
N ILE A 121 35.15 33.13 -40.11
CA ILE A 121 35.59 34.54 -39.93
C ILE A 121 36.38 34.66 -38.60
N ALA A 122 37.32 35.60 -38.61
CA ALA A 122 38.48 35.82 -37.77
C ALA A 122 38.27 36.17 -36.28
N ARG A 123 39.40 36.00 -35.57
CA ARG A 123 39.77 36.38 -34.21
C ARG A 123 39.35 37.79 -33.79
N GLU A 124 38.93 37.93 -32.53
CA GLU A 124 39.43 38.98 -31.64
C GLU A 124 39.26 38.57 -30.16
N SER A 125 40.23 38.97 -29.36
CA SER A 125 40.50 38.58 -27.97
C SER A 125 39.99 39.63 -26.95
N ILE A 126 40.14 39.31 -25.65
CA ILE A 126 40.12 40.17 -24.42
C ILE A 126 38.81 39.97 -23.57
N PRO A 127 38.83 40.06 -22.22
CA PRO A 127 39.37 39.09 -21.26
C PRO A 127 38.32 38.65 -20.19
N SER A 128 38.71 37.65 -19.41
CA SER A 128 38.01 37.05 -18.26
C SER A 128 37.82 37.98 -17.04
N SER A 129 36.68 37.85 -16.36
CA SER A 129 36.48 38.16 -14.94
C SER A 129 35.68 37.03 -14.27
N PRO A 130 35.96 36.65 -13.00
CA PRO A 130 35.57 35.35 -12.46
C PRO A 130 34.24 35.40 -11.70
N ALA A 131 33.41 34.37 -11.90
CA ALA A 131 32.27 34.07 -11.05
C ALA A 131 32.43 32.65 -10.48
N GLU A 132 32.16 32.55 -9.18
CA GLU A 132 32.36 31.40 -8.30
C GLU A 132 31.74 30.11 -8.83
N GLN A 133 32.53 29.03 -8.80
CA GLN A 133 32.04 27.67 -8.93
C GLN A 133 32.10 26.99 -7.56
N GLU A 134 30.94 26.69 -6.98
CA GLU A 134 30.77 25.75 -5.89
C GLU A 134 31.29 24.36 -6.31
N LYS A 135 32.30 23.87 -5.58
CA LYS A 135 32.82 22.51 -5.71
C LYS A 135 31.83 21.51 -5.09
N ALA A 136 31.35 20.56 -5.88
CA ALA A 136 30.79 19.32 -5.36
C ALA A 136 31.93 18.47 -4.75
N GLU A 137 31.82 18.17 -3.47
CA GLU A 137 32.80 17.39 -2.71
C GLU A 137 32.60 15.88 -2.98
N ILE A 138 33.56 15.27 -3.68
CA ILE A 138 33.65 13.82 -3.87
C ILE A 138 34.44 13.28 -2.66
N ILE A 139 33.79 12.49 -1.80
CA ILE A 139 34.43 11.92 -0.61
C ILE A 139 34.69 10.44 -0.83
N GLU A 140 35.96 10.05 -0.80
CA GLU A 140 36.39 8.65 -0.75
C GLU A 140 36.36 8.16 0.70
N ALA A 141 35.46 7.24 1.02
CA ALA A 141 35.53 6.49 2.27
C ALA A 141 36.46 5.28 2.06
N GLU A 142 37.67 5.34 2.59
CA GLU A 142 38.57 4.19 2.65
C GLU A 142 38.14 3.29 3.81
N ILE A 143 37.41 2.21 3.49
CA ILE A 143 37.06 1.15 4.43
C ILE A 143 38.01 -0.01 4.15
N ILE A 144 39.01 -0.18 5.02
CA ILE A 144 39.81 -1.40 5.08
C ILE A 144 39.04 -2.36 5.98
N MET A 145 38.42 -3.39 5.39
CA MET A 145 37.87 -4.50 6.17
C MET A 145 39.05 -5.31 6.75
N PRO A 146 39.08 -5.59 8.06
CA PRO A 146 40.09 -6.49 8.61
C PRO A 146 39.88 -7.91 8.08
N GLU A 147 40.97 -8.56 7.67
CA GLU A 147 41.00 -10.00 7.42
C GLU A 147 40.57 -10.72 8.71
N GLU A 148 39.45 -11.44 8.64
CA GLU A 148 38.95 -12.24 9.76
C GLU A 148 39.88 -13.43 9.99
N THR A 149 40.72 -13.32 11.02
CA THR A 149 41.33 -14.48 11.71
C THR A 149 40.22 -15.36 12.25
N ILE A 150 40.23 -16.62 11.81
CA ILE A 150 39.35 -17.70 12.26
C ILE A 150 39.53 -17.88 13.77
N ILE A 151 38.46 -17.63 14.55
CA ILE A 151 38.28 -18.19 15.88
C ILE A 151 36.97 -18.97 15.84
N GLU A 152 37.08 -20.29 15.88
CA GLU A 152 35.96 -21.20 16.04
C GLU A 152 35.31 -20.96 17.41
N GLN A 153 34.05 -20.51 17.41
CA GLN A 153 33.14 -20.68 18.52
C GLN A 153 31.83 -21.22 17.96
N GLU A 154 31.58 -22.50 18.23
CA GLU A 154 30.30 -23.16 18.03
C GLU A 154 29.21 -22.42 18.81
N VAL A 155 28.27 -21.81 18.08
CA VAL A 155 26.94 -21.51 18.60
C VAL A 155 25.95 -22.22 17.68
N VAL A 156 25.37 -23.29 18.21
CA VAL A 156 24.30 -24.05 17.58
C VAL A 156 23.04 -23.19 17.58
N ILE A 157 22.67 -22.65 16.42
CA ILE A 157 21.33 -22.13 16.14
C ILE A 157 20.77 -22.94 14.97
N GLY A 158 19.76 -23.76 15.28
CA GLY A 158 19.10 -24.61 14.30
C GLY A 158 18.20 -23.80 13.39
N THR A 159 18.62 -23.58 12.15
CA THR A 159 17.75 -23.12 11.07
C THR A 159 17.10 -24.34 10.40
N GLY A 160 15.83 -24.59 10.70
CA GLY A 160 15.01 -25.52 9.92
C GLY A 160 14.61 -24.92 8.57
N PRO A 161 14.45 -25.72 7.51
CA PRO A 161 14.08 -25.24 6.17
C PRO A 161 12.61 -24.82 6.11
N ARG A 162 12.31 -23.74 5.35
CA ARG A 162 10.96 -23.29 5.00
C ARG A 162 10.18 -24.42 4.32
N GLU A 163 9.13 -24.91 4.96
CA GLU A 163 8.10 -25.75 4.35
C GLU A 163 6.89 -24.91 3.93
N SER A 164 6.26 -25.29 2.82
CA SER A 164 5.08 -24.65 2.23
C SER A 164 3.92 -24.52 3.23
N PHE A 165 3.36 -23.32 3.31
CA PHE A 165 2.30 -22.85 4.23
C PHE A 165 0.88 -23.40 3.92
N ASP A 166 0.78 -24.62 3.38
CA ASP A 166 -0.50 -25.28 3.09
C ASP A 166 -0.49 -26.67 3.72
N GLY A 167 -0.94 -26.78 4.97
CA GLY A 167 -0.90 -27.99 5.83
C GLY A 167 -1.52 -29.28 5.27
N ARG A 168 -0.96 -29.82 4.20
CA ARG A 168 -1.25 -31.16 3.66
C ARG A 168 -0.24 -32.17 4.22
N PRO A 169 -0.68 -33.33 4.71
CA PRO A 169 0.24 -34.37 5.16
C PRO A 169 1.02 -34.97 3.97
N LYS A 170 2.36 -35.04 4.08
CA LYS A 170 3.24 -35.71 3.12
C LYS A 170 3.04 -37.22 3.17
N GLU A 171 2.61 -37.83 2.07
CA GLU A 171 2.68 -39.28 1.88
C GLU A 171 4.15 -39.73 1.78
N LYS A 172 4.50 -40.80 2.49
CA LYS A 172 5.87 -41.34 2.56
C LYS A 172 6.28 -41.96 1.22
N PRO A 173 7.53 -41.80 0.76
CA PRO A 173 8.03 -42.52 -0.40
C PRO A 173 8.35 -43.98 -0.02
N GLU A 174 7.68 -44.93 -0.69
CA GLU A 174 8.04 -46.34 -0.63
C GLU A 174 9.38 -46.60 -1.35
N LYS A 175 10.16 -47.49 -0.76
CA LYS A 175 11.50 -47.89 -1.20
C LYS A 175 11.48 -48.58 -2.56
N ILE A 176 12.28 -48.04 -3.47
CA ILE A 176 12.66 -48.67 -4.75
C ILE A 176 13.46 -49.95 -4.47
N THR A 177 12.95 -51.08 -4.96
CA THR A 177 13.73 -52.31 -5.12
C THR A 177 14.12 -52.45 -6.60
N LYS A 178 15.42 -52.55 -6.86
CA LYS A 178 16.01 -52.75 -8.20
C LYS A 178 15.62 -54.11 -8.75
N LEU A 179 15.20 -54.18 -10.03
CA LEU A 179 15.37 -55.39 -10.85
C LEU A 179 15.53 -55.05 -12.34
N ALA A 180 16.64 -55.55 -12.88
CA ALA A 180 17.04 -55.91 -14.25
C ALA A 180 16.36 -55.32 -15.51
N GLU A 181 17.22 -54.89 -16.45
CA GLU A 181 16.93 -54.72 -17.89
C GLU A 181 16.32 -55.98 -18.53
N PRO A 182 15.49 -55.80 -19.59
CA PRO A 182 15.99 -56.21 -20.90
C PRO A 182 15.60 -55.29 -22.09
N ALA A 183 16.50 -55.30 -23.06
CA ALA A 183 16.50 -55.04 -24.51
C ALA A 183 15.21 -54.56 -25.29
N PRO A 184 15.41 -53.89 -26.45
CA PRO A 184 14.42 -53.00 -27.06
C PRO A 184 13.47 -53.72 -28.02
N SER A 185 12.18 -53.36 -27.97
CA SER A 185 11.18 -53.75 -28.98
C SER A 185 10.61 -52.53 -29.68
N LYS A 186 10.43 -52.70 -30.99
CA LYS A 186 10.08 -51.71 -32.01
C LYS A 186 8.57 -51.37 -32.03
N SER A 187 8.30 -50.19 -32.61
CA SER A 187 7.07 -49.78 -33.35
C SER A 187 6.03 -48.97 -32.55
N PRO A 188 5.14 -48.20 -33.21
CA PRO A 188 5.30 -47.38 -34.43
C PRO A 188 4.73 -45.94 -34.27
N GLU A 189 5.01 -45.11 -35.27
CA GLU A 189 4.52 -43.74 -35.49
C GLU A 189 2.97 -43.58 -35.37
N PRO A 190 2.48 -42.48 -34.77
CA PRO A 190 1.08 -42.09 -34.88
C PRO A 190 0.83 -41.27 -36.17
N LYS A 191 0.00 -41.82 -37.05
CA LYS A 191 -0.55 -41.17 -38.23
C LYS A 191 -1.46 -39.99 -37.84
N ALA A 192 -1.20 -38.83 -38.44
CA ALA A 192 -2.09 -37.67 -38.42
C ALA A 192 -3.38 -37.93 -39.22
N PRO A 193 -4.56 -37.49 -38.74
CA PRO A 193 -5.79 -37.49 -39.53
C PRO A 193 -5.84 -36.29 -40.50
N PRO A 194 -6.46 -36.43 -41.69
CA PRO A 194 -6.43 -35.43 -42.75
C PRO A 194 -7.46 -34.30 -42.55
N LEU A 195 -7.05 -33.09 -42.94
CA LEU A 195 -7.90 -31.92 -43.15
C LEU A 195 -8.83 -32.14 -44.37
N PRO A 196 -10.11 -31.74 -44.30
CA PRO A 196 -10.96 -31.64 -45.48
C PRO A 196 -10.71 -30.34 -46.26
N GLU A 197 -10.37 -30.49 -47.53
CA GLU A 197 -10.34 -29.43 -48.55
C GLU A 197 -11.75 -28.88 -48.83
N ILE A 198 -11.92 -27.56 -48.74
CA ILE A 198 -13.06 -26.85 -49.34
C ILE A 198 -12.51 -25.96 -50.46
N LYS A 199 -12.89 -26.29 -51.69
CA LYS A 199 -12.63 -25.49 -52.89
C LYS A 199 -13.65 -24.34 -53.02
N PRO A 200 -13.26 -23.22 -53.67
CA PRO A 200 -14.03 -21.99 -53.72
C PRO A 200 -15.06 -21.99 -54.86
N LYS A 201 -16.18 -21.30 -54.65
CA LYS A 201 -17.03 -20.79 -55.73
C LYS A 201 -17.29 -19.31 -55.50
N LEU A 202 -16.73 -18.49 -56.39
CA LEU A 202 -17.22 -17.16 -56.71
C LEU A 202 -18.63 -17.30 -57.31
N GLU A 203 -19.57 -16.47 -56.87
CA GLU A 203 -20.51 -15.82 -57.77
C GLU A 203 -21.00 -14.49 -57.18
N THR A 204 -20.68 -13.45 -57.93
CA THR A 204 -21.12 -12.06 -57.85
C THR A 204 -22.63 -11.91 -57.78
N THR A 205 -23.13 -10.99 -56.95
CA THR A 205 -24.23 -10.08 -57.31
C THR A 205 -24.29 -8.90 -56.35
N VAL A 206 -24.09 -7.70 -56.91
CA VAL A 206 -24.39 -6.39 -56.33
C VAL A 206 -25.91 -6.18 -56.36
N PRO A 207 -26.50 -5.54 -55.33
CA PRO A 207 -27.30 -4.37 -55.66
C PRO A 207 -27.07 -3.19 -54.70
N GLU A 208 -26.98 -2.03 -55.34
CA GLU A 208 -27.02 -0.66 -54.81
C GLU A 208 -28.45 -0.25 -54.37
N PRO A 209 -28.68 0.97 -53.82
CA PRO A 209 -29.36 1.17 -52.55
C PRO A 209 -30.86 1.51 -52.69
N ARG A 210 -31.65 1.14 -51.68
CA ARG A 210 -33.04 1.60 -51.54
C ARG A 210 -33.16 2.78 -50.58
N ILE A 211 -33.49 3.90 -51.21
CA ILE A 211 -34.24 5.09 -50.81
C ILE A 211 -35.00 4.99 -49.48
N ALA A 212 -34.88 6.10 -48.74
CA ALA A 212 -35.54 6.47 -47.49
C ALA A 212 -37.04 6.15 -47.43
N GLN A 213 -37.48 5.68 -46.26
CA GLN A 213 -38.85 5.83 -45.80
C GLN A 213 -38.84 6.49 -44.42
N GLU A 214 -39.47 7.66 -44.38
CA GLU A 214 -39.87 8.41 -43.19
C GLU A 214 -40.63 7.52 -42.21
N ILE A 215 -40.12 7.40 -40.98
CA ILE A 215 -40.88 6.90 -39.85
C ILE A 215 -41.49 8.12 -39.17
N LYS A 216 -42.82 8.24 -39.26
CA LYS A 216 -43.63 9.19 -38.51
C LYS A 216 -43.49 8.93 -37.00
N PRO A 217 -43.38 9.97 -36.16
CA PRO A 217 -43.43 9.81 -34.71
C PRO A 217 -44.86 9.47 -34.25
N ALA A 218 -44.97 8.47 -33.36
CA ALA A 218 -46.21 8.11 -32.69
C ALA A 218 -46.52 9.08 -31.55
N GLU A 219 -47.78 9.51 -31.47
CA GLU A 219 -48.36 10.26 -30.35
C GLU A 219 -48.24 9.48 -29.03
N PRO A 220 -47.90 10.14 -27.91
CA PRO A 220 -48.04 9.56 -26.59
C PRO A 220 -49.50 9.62 -26.13
N GLU A 221 -50.08 8.45 -25.83
CA GLU A 221 -51.35 8.31 -25.10
C GLU A 221 -51.25 8.97 -23.72
N ALA A 222 -52.23 9.83 -23.42
CA ALA A 222 -52.43 10.45 -22.13
C ALA A 222 -52.93 9.41 -21.11
N VAL A 223 -52.12 9.14 -20.08
CA VAL A 223 -52.55 8.40 -18.89
C VAL A 223 -52.83 9.41 -17.77
N GLU A 224 -54.09 9.46 -17.35
CA GLU A 224 -54.57 10.26 -16.23
C GLU A 224 -53.91 9.82 -14.90
N PRO A 225 -53.42 10.75 -14.06
CA PRO A 225 -52.93 10.41 -12.73
C PRO A 225 -54.10 10.23 -11.75
N LYS A 226 -54.23 9.01 -11.20
CA LYS A 226 -55.05 8.74 -10.01
C LYS A 226 -54.48 9.45 -8.80
N LEU A 227 -55.28 10.32 -8.19
CA LEU A 227 -55.07 10.84 -6.84
C LEU A 227 -54.94 9.67 -5.85
N ILE A 228 -53.83 9.65 -5.10
CA ILE A 228 -53.68 8.87 -3.88
C ILE A 228 -53.84 9.87 -2.73
N GLU A 229 -54.85 9.63 -1.89
CA GLU A 229 -55.11 10.37 -0.66
C GLU A 229 -53.97 10.11 0.37
N PRO A 230 -53.47 11.14 1.07
CA PRO A 230 -52.49 10.95 2.13
C PRO A 230 -53.16 10.42 3.41
N GLU A 231 -52.60 9.33 3.95
CA GLU A 231 -52.90 8.83 5.30
C GLU A 231 -52.43 9.83 6.39
N PRO A 232 -53.13 9.90 7.54
CA PRO A 232 -52.92 10.94 8.54
C PRO A 232 -51.64 10.75 9.37
N GLU A 233 -50.96 11.88 9.59
CA GLU A 233 -49.78 12.03 10.43
C GLU A 233 -50.05 11.64 11.89
N GLU A 234 -49.22 10.72 12.41
CA GLU A 234 -49.17 10.40 13.84
C GLU A 234 -48.50 11.56 14.61
N PHE A 235 -49.23 12.00 15.61
CA PHE A 235 -48.98 13.08 16.56
C PHE A 235 -47.82 12.70 17.51
N ILE A 236 -46.68 13.40 17.42
CA ILE A 236 -45.60 13.33 18.43
C ILE A 236 -45.74 14.55 19.36
N PRO A 237 -45.87 14.36 20.68
CA PRO A 237 -46.08 15.45 21.62
C PRO A 237 -44.80 16.28 21.88
N GLU A 238 -45.02 17.57 22.12
CA GLU A 238 -44.05 18.61 22.48
C GLU A 238 -43.15 18.21 23.67
N PRO A 239 -41.84 18.53 23.64
CA PRO A 239 -41.02 18.51 24.83
C PRO A 239 -41.23 19.78 25.67
N GLU A 240 -41.46 19.53 26.95
CA GLU A 240 -41.73 20.48 28.02
C GLU A 240 -40.62 21.53 28.24
N ALA A 241 -41.09 22.65 28.78
CA ALA A 241 -40.39 23.89 29.08
C ALA A 241 -39.10 23.73 29.91
N GLU A 242 -38.07 24.47 29.50
CA GLU A 242 -36.96 24.89 30.34
C GLU A 242 -37.46 25.79 31.49
N PRO A 243 -37.03 25.58 32.74
CA PRO A 243 -37.16 26.58 33.78
C PRO A 243 -35.92 27.47 33.90
N GLU A 244 -36.22 28.75 34.02
CA GLU A 244 -35.34 29.88 34.17
C GLU A 244 -34.40 29.83 35.39
N ILE A 245 -33.20 30.33 35.12
CA ILE A 245 -32.18 31.00 35.95
C ILE A 245 -32.67 31.51 37.32
N LYS A 246 -31.88 31.25 38.36
CA LYS A 246 -31.59 32.24 39.43
C LYS A 246 -30.10 32.31 39.77
N PRO A 247 -29.52 33.52 39.87
CA PRO A 247 -28.15 33.74 40.32
C PRO A 247 -28.12 34.10 41.81
N GLY A 248 -27.05 33.74 42.53
CA GLY A 248 -26.81 34.33 43.84
C GLY A 248 -25.68 33.69 44.64
N LEU A 249 -24.66 34.52 44.92
CA LEU A 249 -23.74 34.54 46.09
C LEU A 249 -22.93 33.24 46.35
N GLU A 250 -21.68 33.24 46.80
CA GLU A 250 -21.02 34.11 47.77
C GLU A 250 -19.51 33.85 47.73
N LYS A 251 -18.71 34.89 48.00
CA LYS A 251 -17.28 34.75 48.31
C LYS A 251 -17.14 34.08 49.68
N ALA A 252 -16.24 33.10 49.80
CA ALA A 252 -15.66 32.72 51.08
C ALA A 252 -14.15 32.48 50.91
N GLU A 253 -13.42 33.26 51.70
CA GLU A 253 -11.98 33.33 51.85
C GLU A 253 -11.55 32.38 52.99
N LEU A 254 -10.32 31.87 52.89
CA LEU A 254 -9.47 31.33 53.98
C LEU A 254 -9.91 30.05 54.71
N VAL A 255 -9.06 29.02 54.68
CA VAL A 255 -8.07 28.67 55.73
C VAL A 255 -7.42 27.31 55.34
N PRO A 256 -6.07 27.17 55.33
CA PRO A 256 -5.43 25.87 55.19
C PRO A 256 -5.31 25.16 56.55
N PRO A 257 -5.64 23.86 56.67
CA PRO A 257 -5.27 23.04 57.82
C PRO A 257 -3.91 22.34 57.62
N PRO A 258 -3.33 21.78 58.70
CA PRO A 258 -1.93 21.98 59.02
C PRO A 258 -0.99 20.83 58.63
N VAL A 259 0.28 21.19 58.60
CA VAL A 259 1.48 20.36 58.56
C VAL A 259 1.50 19.31 59.68
N SER A 260 1.85 18.06 59.33
CA SER A 260 2.38 17.00 60.21
C SER A 260 2.94 15.86 59.32
N PRO A 261 3.86 15.01 59.81
CA PRO A 261 5.29 15.28 59.93
C PRO A 261 6.13 14.32 59.05
N GLU A 262 7.44 14.55 59.07
CA GLU A 262 8.51 13.72 58.49
C GLU A 262 8.23 12.20 58.53
N SER A 263 8.20 11.60 57.35
CA SER A 263 8.36 10.17 57.14
C SER A 263 9.74 9.89 56.54
N GLU A 264 10.49 9.04 57.23
CA GLU A 264 11.83 8.53 56.92
C GLU A 264 11.98 7.98 55.50
N PRO A 265 13.20 7.97 54.93
CA PRO A 265 13.43 7.61 53.53
C PRO A 265 13.20 6.11 53.28
N GLN A 266 12.23 5.78 52.42
CA GLN A 266 12.13 4.45 51.83
C GLN A 266 13.22 4.24 50.77
N PRO A 267 13.72 3.00 50.60
CA PRO A 267 14.75 2.68 49.61
C PRO A 267 14.18 2.78 48.20
N SER A 268 14.95 3.38 47.29
CA SER A 268 14.63 3.55 45.87
C SER A 268 14.32 2.21 45.20
N LEU A 269 13.05 1.98 44.87
CA LEU A 269 12.65 1.05 43.83
C LEU A 269 13.15 1.60 42.49
N ALA A 270 13.75 0.72 41.70
CA ALA A 270 14.27 1.01 40.38
C ALA A 270 13.22 1.73 39.52
N GLN A 271 13.60 2.88 38.96
CA GLN A 271 12.80 3.57 37.96
C GLN A 271 12.59 2.64 36.77
N GLU A 272 11.32 2.38 36.44
CA GLU A 272 10.96 1.76 35.17
C GLU A 272 11.51 2.61 34.02
N PRO A 273 12.09 1.99 32.98
CA PRO A 273 12.59 2.72 31.83
C PRO A 273 11.45 3.50 31.19
N THR A 274 11.62 4.81 31.11
CA THR A 274 10.70 5.72 30.44
C THR A 274 10.54 5.26 28.99
N PRO A 275 9.31 5.13 28.45
CA PRO A 275 9.10 4.74 27.07
C PRO A 275 9.87 5.68 26.13
N PRO A 276 10.48 5.16 25.05
CA PRO A 276 11.22 5.98 24.11
C PRO A 276 10.32 7.11 23.59
N GLU A 277 10.83 8.33 23.71
CA GLU A 277 10.22 9.57 23.26
C GLU A 277 9.80 9.42 21.80
N GLN A 278 8.48 9.40 21.56
CA GLN A 278 7.93 9.30 20.20
C GLN A 278 8.41 10.51 19.41
N ILE A 279 9.21 10.26 18.37
CA ILE A 279 9.65 11.28 17.41
C ILE A 279 8.38 12.01 16.91
N PRO A 280 8.27 13.33 17.09
CA PRO A 280 7.08 14.06 16.66
C PRO A 280 6.92 13.93 15.15
N SER A 281 5.78 13.38 14.73
CA SER A 281 5.37 13.36 13.33
C SER A 281 5.46 14.79 12.76
N PRO A 282 6.01 14.98 11.55
CA PRO A 282 6.16 16.32 10.97
C PRO A 282 4.81 17.04 10.98
N GLU A 283 4.74 18.22 11.60
CA GLU A 283 3.50 19.00 11.69
C GLU A 283 3.03 19.39 10.28
N TRP A 284 1.93 18.79 9.84
CA TRP A 284 1.31 19.07 8.55
C TRP A 284 0.67 20.46 8.60
N LYS A 285 1.31 21.48 8.04
CA LYS A 285 0.69 22.81 7.89
C LYS A 285 -0.48 22.73 6.92
N PRO A 286 -1.73 23.00 7.30
CA PRO A 286 -2.89 22.89 6.41
C PRO A 286 -2.75 23.77 5.16
N ILE A 287 -3.28 23.31 4.02
CA ILE A 287 -3.26 24.10 2.78
C ILE A 287 -4.17 25.32 2.95
N SER A 288 -3.69 26.49 2.54
CA SER A 288 -4.54 27.68 2.45
C SER A 288 -5.72 27.42 1.50
N PRO A 289 -6.97 27.68 1.91
CA PRO A 289 -8.14 27.50 1.06
C PRO A 289 -8.01 28.21 -0.30
N LYS A 290 -7.37 29.39 -0.30
CA LYS A 290 -7.15 30.19 -1.50
C LYS A 290 -6.19 29.52 -2.48
N ASP A 291 -5.06 29.00 -1.98
CA ASP A 291 -4.05 28.37 -2.84
C ASP A 291 -4.62 27.10 -3.49
N LEU A 292 -5.41 26.35 -2.72
CA LEU A 292 -6.11 25.16 -3.20
C LEU A 292 -7.14 25.51 -4.29
N SER A 293 -7.96 26.54 -4.08
CA SER A 293 -8.96 26.96 -5.06
C SER A 293 -8.32 27.51 -6.32
N ASP A 294 -7.31 28.37 -6.19
CA ASP A 294 -6.63 29.01 -7.32
C ASP A 294 -5.96 27.95 -8.22
N PHE A 295 -5.30 26.97 -7.61
CA PHE A 295 -4.71 25.83 -8.32
C PHE A 295 -5.77 25.05 -9.10
N PHE A 296 -6.83 24.56 -8.44
CA PHE A 296 -7.83 23.72 -9.11
C PHE A 296 -8.61 24.48 -10.19
N PHE A 297 -8.90 25.76 -10.01
CA PHE A 297 -9.51 26.57 -11.07
C PHE A 297 -8.64 26.65 -12.32
N ARG A 298 -7.34 26.95 -12.15
CA ARG A 298 -6.39 27.04 -13.26
C ARG A 298 -6.17 25.67 -13.91
N PHE A 299 -6.04 24.62 -13.10
CA PHE A 299 -5.92 23.24 -13.56
C PHE A 299 -7.11 22.82 -14.42
N CYS A 300 -8.34 22.95 -13.91
CA CYS A 300 -9.55 22.63 -14.67
C CYS A 300 -9.67 23.49 -15.93
N LYS A 301 -9.31 24.78 -15.86
CA LYS A 301 -9.34 25.67 -17.02
C LYS A 301 -8.39 25.19 -18.13
N MET A 302 -7.16 24.82 -17.78
CA MET A 302 -6.15 24.38 -18.76
C MET A 302 -6.49 23.01 -19.37
N VAL A 303 -7.09 22.10 -18.61
CA VAL A 303 -7.46 20.78 -19.11
C VAL A 303 -8.71 20.82 -19.98
N LEU A 304 -9.73 21.60 -19.58
CA LEU A 304 -10.98 21.75 -20.33
C LEU A 304 -10.84 22.65 -21.56
N ASN A 305 -9.92 23.62 -21.53
CA ASN A 305 -9.62 24.50 -22.65
C ASN A 305 -8.12 24.40 -22.99
N PRO A 306 -7.70 23.31 -23.67
CA PRO A 306 -6.29 23.10 -24.00
C PRO A 306 -5.72 24.28 -24.79
N LEU A 307 -4.61 24.81 -24.31
CA LEU A 307 -3.84 25.85 -24.99
C LEU A 307 -2.87 25.23 -26.00
N ASP A 308 -2.60 25.94 -27.08
CA ASP A 308 -1.59 25.51 -28.06
C ASP A 308 -0.18 25.60 -27.43
N PRO A 309 0.53 24.47 -27.27
CA PRO A 309 1.84 24.44 -26.63
C PRO A 309 2.95 25.11 -27.46
N SER A 310 2.71 25.41 -28.74
CA SER A 310 3.67 26.13 -29.59
C SER A 310 3.75 27.63 -29.29
N LEU A 311 2.78 28.17 -28.53
CA LEU A 311 2.74 29.60 -28.18
C LEU A 311 3.55 29.88 -26.89
N PRO A 312 4.44 30.89 -26.87
CA PRO A 312 5.27 31.19 -25.71
C PRO A 312 4.48 31.62 -24.46
N ASP A 313 3.29 32.20 -24.62
CA ASP A 313 2.41 32.54 -23.50
C ASP A 313 1.77 31.32 -22.85
N THR A 314 1.69 30.19 -23.56
CA THR A 314 1.21 28.91 -23.02
C THR A 314 2.22 28.33 -22.05
N THR A 315 3.52 28.36 -22.37
CA THR A 315 4.58 27.88 -21.47
C THR A 315 4.60 28.65 -20.15
N LYS A 316 4.38 29.97 -20.19
CA LYS A 316 4.27 30.79 -18.96
C LYS A 316 3.07 30.39 -18.09
N GLN A 317 1.94 30.04 -18.71
CA GLN A 317 0.76 29.57 -17.98
C GLN A 317 1.00 28.19 -17.34
N PHE A 318 1.65 27.27 -18.06
CA PHE A 318 2.09 25.99 -17.48
C PHE A 318 3.04 26.21 -16.30
N GLN A 319 4.02 27.12 -16.44
CA GLN A 319 4.96 27.42 -15.37
C GLN A 319 4.25 27.98 -14.14
N ALA A 320 3.34 28.94 -14.32
CA ALA A 320 2.56 29.50 -13.21
C ALA A 320 1.73 28.43 -12.49
N LEU A 321 1.09 27.51 -13.24
CA LEU A 321 0.35 26.40 -12.66
C LEU A 321 1.26 25.40 -11.93
N PHE A 322 2.46 25.16 -12.45
CA PHE A 322 3.47 24.32 -11.80
C PHE A 322 4.01 24.95 -10.51
N ASP A 323 4.22 26.26 -10.49
CA ASP A 323 4.63 26.97 -9.28
C ASP A 323 3.53 26.91 -8.21
N ASP A 324 2.27 27.04 -8.60
CA ASP A 324 1.11 26.87 -7.71
C ASP A 324 1.04 25.42 -7.18
N PHE A 325 1.28 24.44 -8.05
CA PHE A 325 1.40 23.04 -7.65
C PHE A 325 2.52 22.81 -6.62
N GLN A 326 3.72 23.33 -6.86
CA GLN A 326 4.85 23.16 -5.95
C GLN A 326 4.59 23.79 -4.57
N LYS A 327 3.94 24.95 -4.53
CA LYS A 327 3.50 25.57 -3.27
C LYS A 327 2.49 24.70 -2.53
N MET A 328 1.49 24.19 -3.24
CA MET A 328 0.45 23.32 -2.67
C MET A 328 1.05 22.02 -2.10
N MET A 329 2.04 21.45 -2.79
CA MET A 329 2.74 20.23 -2.38
C MET A 329 3.88 20.49 -1.37
N GLN A 330 4.11 21.73 -0.94
CA GLN A 330 5.14 22.06 0.02
C GLN A 330 4.86 21.33 1.36
N ASN A 331 5.87 20.60 1.85
CA ASN A 331 5.80 19.73 3.04
C ASN A 331 4.82 18.54 2.91
N ARG A 332 4.47 18.14 1.68
CA ARG A 332 3.58 17.00 1.42
C ARG A 332 4.20 16.10 0.38
N ASP A 333 4.07 14.80 0.57
CA ASP A 333 4.50 13.84 -0.45
C ASP A 333 3.38 13.55 -1.46
N ARG A 334 2.13 13.80 -1.07
CA ARG A 334 0.94 13.45 -1.85
C ARG A 334 -0.26 14.35 -1.57
N LEU A 335 -1.13 14.50 -2.56
CA LEU A 335 -2.45 15.12 -2.46
C LEU A 335 -3.44 14.32 -3.32
N GLY A 336 -4.55 13.89 -2.73
CA GLY A 336 -5.62 13.18 -3.45
C GLY A 336 -6.88 14.03 -3.52
N ILE A 337 -7.60 13.96 -4.63
CA ILE A 337 -8.95 14.51 -4.78
C ILE A 337 -9.85 13.44 -5.39
N TYR A 338 -11.00 13.20 -4.74
CA TYR A 338 -11.92 12.12 -5.09
C TYR A 338 -13.34 12.64 -5.17
N LEU A 339 -14.07 12.25 -6.23
CA LEU A 339 -15.48 12.49 -6.35
C LEU A 339 -16.23 11.55 -5.39
N ALA A 340 -17.01 12.14 -4.48
CA ALA A 340 -17.85 11.42 -3.54
C ALA A 340 -19.32 11.71 -3.81
N LEU A 341 -20.14 10.67 -3.82
CA LEU A 341 -21.60 10.79 -3.92
C LEU A 341 -22.17 10.90 -2.50
N SER A 342 -22.75 12.05 -2.18
CA SER A 342 -23.46 12.25 -0.91
C SER A 342 -24.97 12.36 -1.14
N PRO A 343 -25.80 12.15 -0.11
CA PRO A 343 -27.24 12.44 -0.20
C PRO A 343 -27.53 13.90 -0.58
N SER A 344 -26.61 14.82 -0.27
CA SER A 344 -26.69 16.25 -0.62
C SER A 344 -26.20 16.57 -2.04
N GLY A 345 -25.85 15.55 -2.84
CA GLY A 345 -25.30 15.68 -4.19
C GLY A 345 -23.82 15.29 -4.28
N LYS A 346 -23.23 15.53 -5.46
CA LYS A 346 -21.80 15.32 -5.72
C LYS A 346 -20.96 16.28 -4.85
N ASP A 347 -19.90 15.76 -4.26
CA ASP A 347 -18.92 16.51 -3.48
C ASP A 347 -17.50 15.95 -3.75
N PHE A 348 -16.46 16.64 -3.28
CA PHE A 348 -15.09 16.14 -3.37
C PHE A 348 -14.48 15.92 -1.99
N ILE A 349 -13.86 14.76 -1.80
CA ILE A 349 -13.02 14.48 -0.64
C ILE A 349 -11.58 14.79 -1.04
N ILE A 350 -10.91 15.63 -0.24
CA ILE A 350 -9.51 15.95 -0.43
C ILE A 350 -8.69 15.31 0.68
N GLU A 351 -7.66 14.60 0.25
CA GLU A 351 -6.71 13.89 1.09
C GLU A 351 -5.32 14.51 0.98
N GLY A 352 -4.58 14.55 2.09
CA GLY A 352 -3.25 15.19 2.16
C GLY A 352 -3.31 16.70 2.34
N ALA A 353 -4.49 17.33 2.26
CA ALA A 353 -4.67 18.73 2.61
C ALA A 353 -4.61 19.00 4.12
N GLN A 354 -5.15 18.07 4.92
CA GLN A 354 -5.15 18.07 6.39
C GLN A 354 -4.77 16.68 6.92
N THR A 355 -4.74 16.51 8.25
CA THR A 355 -4.43 15.24 8.92
C THR A 355 -5.43 14.12 8.62
N LEU A 356 -6.68 14.46 8.30
CA LEU A 356 -7.73 13.54 7.90
C LEU A 356 -8.34 13.99 6.56
N PRO A 357 -8.79 13.05 5.71
CA PRO A 357 -9.55 13.38 4.50
C PRO A 357 -10.80 14.19 4.86
N LYS A 358 -11.06 15.28 4.14
CA LYS A 358 -12.21 16.14 4.38
C LYS A 358 -12.89 16.55 3.09
N SER A 359 -14.19 16.82 3.19
CA SER A 359 -14.96 17.44 2.10
C SER A 359 -14.35 18.79 1.73
N ILE A 360 -14.28 19.06 0.43
CA ILE A 360 -13.85 20.34 -0.14
C ILE A 360 -14.73 21.49 0.35
N LYS A 361 -16.02 21.23 0.67
CA LYS A 361 -16.95 22.21 1.24
C LYS A 361 -16.52 22.69 2.63
N ILE A 362 -15.81 21.85 3.38
CA ILE A 362 -15.30 22.18 4.72
C ILE A 362 -13.97 22.95 4.61
N ILE A 363 -13.19 22.66 3.57
CA ILE A 363 -11.86 23.26 3.39
C ILE A 363 -11.97 24.67 2.80
N LEU A 364 -12.89 24.88 1.87
CA LEU A 364 -13.03 26.15 1.14
C LEU A 364 -14.05 27.09 1.78
N THR A 365 -13.93 28.38 1.46
CA THR A 365 -14.91 29.40 1.88
C THR A 365 -16.19 29.30 1.05
N PRO A 366 -17.39 29.55 1.63
CA PRO A 366 -18.68 29.39 0.96
C PRO A 366 -18.77 30.08 -0.41
N ASP A 367 -18.14 31.25 -0.54
CA ASP A 367 -18.16 32.09 -1.74
C ASP A 367 -17.49 31.42 -2.97
N ILE A 368 -16.53 30.52 -2.72
CA ILE A 368 -15.70 29.89 -3.75
C ILE A 368 -16.16 28.45 -4.02
N VAL A 369 -16.70 27.79 -3.00
CA VAL A 369 -17.12 26.37 -3.00
C VAL A 369 -18.01 26.04 -4.19
N GLY A 370 -19.07 26.82 -4.41
CA GLY A 370 -20.09 26.51 -5.43
C GLY A 370 -19.52 26.47 -6.85
N THR A 371 -18.79 27.51 -7.24
CA THR A 371 -18.23 27.61 -8.59
C THR A 371 -17.12 26.59 -8.81
N LEU A 372 -16.28 26.32 -7.81
CA LEU A 372 -15.20 25.35 -7.97
C LEU A 372 -15.74 23.92 -8.06
N ILE A 373 -16.66 23.53 -7.17
CA ILE A 373 -17.27 22.20 -7.19
C ILE A 373 -17.94 21.95 -8.54
N PHE A 374 -18.72 22.91 -9.04
CA PHE A 374 -19.36 22.76 -10.35
C PHE A 374 -18.33 22.52 -11.45
N ARG A 375 -17.22 23.28 -11.45
CA ARG A 375 -16.17 23.14 -12.46
C ARG A 375 -15.40 21.82 -12.34
N LEU A 376 -15.17 21.35 -11.12
CA LEU A 376 -14.54 20.05 -10.87
C LEU A 376 -15.46 18.89 -11.28
N ILE A 377 -16.76 18.96 -11.01
CA ILE A 377 -17.74 17.96 -11.47
C ILE A 377 -17.71 17.91 -13.00
N GLN A 378 -17.83 19.06 -13.66
CA GLN A 378 -17.75 19.13 -15.12
C GLN A 378 -16.46 18.48 -15.63
N PHE A 379 -15.32 18.81 -15.04
CA PHE A 379 -14.03 18.24 -15.42
C PHE A 379 -13.95 16.72 -15.20
N PHE A 380 -14.41 16.21 -14.06
CA PHE A 380 -14.39 14.78 -13.76
C PHE A 380 -15.33 14.00 -14.68
N ASP A 381 -16.55 14.51 -14.90
CA ASP A 381 -17.55 13.90 -15.77
C ASP A 381 -17.06 13.88 -17.25
N GLU A 382 -16.53 15.00 -17.76
CA GLU A 382 -15.99 15.07 -19.14
C GLU A 382 -14.76 14.18 -19.37
N LYS A 383 -14.08 13.75 -18.31
CA LYS A 383 -12.86 12.93 -18.38
C LYS A 383 -13.05 11.53 -17.79
N GLY A 384 -14.26 11.13 -17.40
CA GLY A 384 -14.55 9.83 -16.81
C GLY A 384 -13.69 9.52 -15.57
N LEU A 385 -13.43 10.54 -14.75
CA LEU A 385 -12.58 10.45 -13.56
C LEU A 385 -13.41 10.27 -12.30
N VAL A 386 -12.91 9.45 -11.38
CA VAL A 386 -13.39 9.31 -10.00
C VAL A 386 -12.39 9.96 -9.04
N GLY A 387 -11.10 9.98 -9.38
CA GLY A 387 -10.07 10.54 -8.51
C GLY A 387 -8.78 10.86 -9.23
N ILE A 388 -8.03 11.81 -8.67
CA ILE A 388 -6.66 12.14 -9.08
C ILE A 388 -5.80 12.21 -7.84
N ILE A 389 -4.64 11.55 -7.90
CA ILE A 389 -3.63 11.59 -6.85
C ILE A 389 -2.36 12.20 -7.43
N PHE A 390 -1.92 13.27 -6.80
CA PHE A 390 -0.71 14.01 -7.10
C PHE A 390 0.41 13.56 -6.17
N ARG A 391 1.61 13.31 -6.71
CA ARG A 391 2.84 13.10 -5.92
C ARG A 391 3.78 14.28 -6.05
N LYS A 392 4.53 14.57 -4.98
CA LYS A 392 5.39 15.76 -4.86
C LYS A 392 6.50 15.85 -5.90
N PHE A 393 7.20 14.74 -6.12
CA PHE A 393 8.44 14.71 -6.89
C PHE A 393 8.15 14.62 -8.38
N ILE A 394 7.82 15.77 -8.97
CA ILE A 394 7.60 15.91 -10.41
C ILE A 394 8.33 17.13 -10.95
N ASP A 395 9.00 16.96 -12.09
CA ASP A 395 9.57 18.07 -12.84
C ASP A 395 8.53 18.79 -13.71
N PHE A 396 8.92 19.94 -14.22
CA PHE A 396 8.05 20.77 -15.04
C PHE A 396 7.63 20.07 -16.35
N GLU A 397 8.51 19.30 -16.96
CA GLU A 397 8.27 18.67 -18.27
C GLU A 397 7.20 17.57 -18.15
N HIS A 398 7.32 16.70 -17.15
CA HIS A 398 6.33 15.67 -16.85
C HIS A 398 4.99 16.29 -16.43
N PHE A 399 5.00 17.38 -15.65
CA PHE A 399 3.79 18.09 -15.28
C PHE A 399 3.05 18.67 -16.50
N GLN A 400 3.79 19.33 -17.40
CA GLN A 400 3.24 19.87 -18.63
C GLN A 400 2.68 18.76 -19.53
N LYS A 401 3.45 17.67 -19.75
CA LYS A 401 3.01 16.52 -20.56
C LYS A 401 1.76 15.87 -19.98
N PHE A 402 1.68 15.72 -18.66
CA PHE A 402 0.49 15.18 -17.99
C PHE A 402 -0.77 15.98 -18.32
N ILE A 403 -0.73 17.31 -18.17
CA ILE A 403 -1.87 18.16 -18.48
C ILE A 403 -2.23 18.05 -19.96
N GLN A 404 -1.23 18.00 -20.85
CA GLN A 404 -1.48 17.86 -22.29
C GLN A 404 -2.16 16.54 -22.64
N GLU A 405 -1.69 15.41 -22.11
CA GLU A 405 -2.31 14.11 -22.35
C GLU A 405 -3.73 14.05 -21.78
N LEU A 406 -3.93 14.60 -20.58
CA LEU A 406 -5.26 14.67 -19.97
C LEU A 406 -6.22 15.58 -20.75
N ALA A 407 -5.72 16.69 -21.30
CA ALA A 407 -6.53 17.61 -22.10
C ALA A 407 -6.93 16.99 -23.45
N LYS A 408 -6.02 16.23 -24.10
CA LYS A 408 -6.29 15.50 -25.35
C LYS A 408 -7.27 14.35 -25.16
N PHE A 409 -7.26 13.70 -24.00
CA PHE A 409 -8.11 12.55 -23.73
C PHE A 409 -9.60 12.87 -23.87
N ASN A 410 -10.34 12.02 -24.57
CA ASN A 410 -11.79 12.10 -24.66
C ASN A 410 -12.40 10.71 -24.38
N PRO A 411 -13.15 10.53 -23.28
CA PRO A 411 -13.70 9.23 -22.90
C PRO A 411 -14.75 8.68 -23.87
N GLU A 412 -15.33 9.51 -24.76
CA GLU A 412 -16.26 9.04 -25.80
C GLU A 412 -15.52 8.39 -26.99
N LYS A 413 -14.24 8.71 -27.18
CA LYS A 413 -13.44 8.28 -28.34
C LYS A 413 -12.29 7.36 -27.97
N ASP A 414 -11.66 7.62 -26.84
CA ASP A 414 -10.51 6.91 -26.33
C ASP A 414 -10.96 5.93 -25.24
N SER A 415 -10.32 4.77 -25.16
CA SER A 415 -10.56 3.89 -24.01
C SER A 415 -10.00 4.54 -22.74
N PRO A 416 -10.75 4.60 -21.61
CA PRO A 416 -10.24 5.17 -20.37
C PRO A 416 -8.91 4.55 -19.92
N ASP A 417 -8.77 3.23 -20.08
CA ASP A 417 -7.57 2.52 -19.69
C ASP A 417 -6.34 2.94 -20.54
N GLU A 418 -6.54 3.42 -21.78
CA GLU A 418 -5.45 3.92 -22.64
C GLU A 418 -4.82 5.21 -22.11
N LEU A 419 -5.57 6.07 -21.41
CA LEU A 419 -4.98 7.28 -20.82
C LEU A 419 -3.95 6.91 -19.76
N GLY A 420 -4.29 5.98 -18.87
CA GLY A 420 -3.36 5.49 -17.85
C GLY A 420 -2.11 4.87 -18.46
N LEU A 421 -2.28 4.05 -19.52
CA LEU A 421 -1.16 3.45 -20.25
C LEU A 421 -0.30 4.48 -20.98
N ARG A 422 -0.91 5.49 -21.63
CA ARG A 422 -0.18 6.59 -22.30
C ARG A 422 0.69 7.38 -21.33
N LEU A 423 0.17 7.67 -20.14
CA LEU A 423 0.96 8.35 -19.10
C LEU A 423 2.18 7.50 -18.68
N ILE A 424 1.97 6.21 -18.45
CA ILE A 424 3.05 5.26 -18.09
C ILE A 424 4.10 5.16 -19.20
N GLN A 425 3.68 5.04 -20.46
CA GLN A 425 4.56 4.99 -21.63
C GLN A 425 5.31 6.31 -21.87
N SER A 426 4.75 7.43 -21.39
CA SER A 426 5.38 8.75 -21.47
C SER A 426 6.34 9.03 -20.30
N GLY A 427 6.58 8.05 -19.41
CA GLY A 427 7.45 8.21 -18.23
C GLY A 427 6.77 8.91 -17.05
N ILE A 428 5.45 9.10 -17.09
CA ILE A 428 4.71 9.86 -16.09
C ILE A 428 4.10 8.89 -15.06
N TYR A 429 4.71 8.82 -13.88
CA TYR A 429 4.31 7.90 -12.79
C TYR A 429 3.84 8.64 -11.52
N GLN A 430 4.00 9.96 -11.51
CA GLN A 430 3.74 10.85 -10.38
C GLN A 430 2.25 11.15 -10.18
N PHE A 431 1.42 10.83 -11.17
CA PHE A 431 -0.03 10.97 -11.08
C PHE A 431 -0.68 9.60 -11.14
N ASN A 432 -1.59 9.34 -10.20
CA ASN A 432 -2.48 8.20 -10.28
C ASN A 432 -3.88 8.71 -10.60
N LEU A 433 -4.39 8.33 -11.77
CA LEU A 433 -5.78 8.54 -12.14
C LEU A 433 -6.62 7.34 -11.68
N ILE A 434 -7.78 7.63 -11.11
CA ILE A 434 -8.81 6.63 -10.81
C ILE A 434 -9.95 6.92 -11.78
N LEU A 435 -10.21 5.97 -12.67
CA LEU A 435 -11.19 6.09 -13.74
C LEU A 435 -12.51 5.46 -13.32
N GLU A 436 -13.60 5.82 -13.99
CA GLU A 436 -14.89 5.14 -13.79
C GLU A 436 -14.81 3.63 -14.06
N THR A 437 -13.97 3.21 -15.01
CA THR A 437 -13.70 1.80 -15.32
C THR A 437 -12.97 1.06 -14.20
N ASP A 438 -12.35 1.80 -13.28
CA ASP A 438 -11.64 1.25 -12.12
C ASP A 438 -12.61 0.97 -10.96
N LEU A 439 -13.80 1.59 -10.96
CA LEU A 439 -14.85 1.32 -9.99
C LEU A 439 -15.21 -0.16 -9.98
N VAL A 440 -15.33 -0.67 -8.76
CA VAL A 440 -15.76 -2.04 -8.52
C VAL A 440 -17.25 -2.02 -8.22
N ALA A 441 -18.00 -2.96 -8.79
CA ALA A 441 -19.36 -3.22 -8.36
C ALA A 441 -19.35 -3.81 -6.93
N VAL A 442 -19.59 -2.95 -5.93
CA VAL A 442 -19.67 -3.35 -4.53
C VAL A 442 -21.09 -3.08 -4.01
N PRO A 443 -21.66 -3.93 -3.13
CA PRO A 443 -22.95 -3.65 -2.50
C PRO A 443 -23.02 -2.26 -1.84
N GLU A 444 -24.20 -1.65 -1.85
CA GLU A 444 -24.44 -0.26 -1.40
C GLU A 444 -24.00 0.04 0.04
N LYS A 445 -23.83 -0.98 0.90
CA LYS A 445 -23.54 -0.82 2.33
C LYS A 445 -22.07 -0.49 2.67
N ILE A 446 -21.19 -0.33 1.69
CA ILE A 446 -19.77 0.01 1.96
C ILE A 446 -19.54 1.51 1.99
N SER A 447 -18.56 1.95 2.78
CA SER A 447 -18.20 3.38 2.84
C SER A 447 -17.64 3.88 1.50
N GLU A 448 -17.85 5.15 1.17
CA GLU A 448 -17.28 5.77 -0.02
C GLU A 448 -15.75 5.70 -0.03
N GLU A 449 -15.12 5.81 1.15
CA GLU A 449 -13.67 5.65 1.32
C GLU A 449 -13.22 4.25 0.87
N THR A 450 -13.94 3.20 1.30
CA THR A 450 -13.73 1.82 0.84
C THR A 450 -13.87 1.70 -0.68
N LYS A 451 -14.88 2.33 -1.29
CA LYS A 451 -15.09 2.30 -2.75
C LYS A 451 -13.91 2.91 -3.50
N ILE A 452 -13.41 4.06 -3.03
CA ILE A 452 -12.26 4.76 -3.61
C ILE A 452 -10.99 3.91 -3.50
N ILE A 453 -10.74 3.29 -2.33
CA ILE A 453 -9.57 2.43 -2.13
C ILE A 453 -9.62 1.21 -3.06
N LEU A 454 -10.77 0.56 -3.16
CA LEU A 454 -10.96 -0.58 -4.07
C LEU A 454 -10.77 -0.15 -5.53
N ALA A 455 -11.31 1.00 -5.93
CA ALA A 455 -11.12 1.52 -7.29
C ALA A 455 -9.64 1.83 -7.57
N ARG A 456 -8.93 2.43 -6.62
CA ARG A 456 -7.50 2.67 -6.75
C ARG A 456 -6.70 1.38 -6.92
N LEU A 457 -6.93 0.39 -6.06
CA LEU A 457 -6.25 -0.91 -6.12
C LEU A 457 -6.53 -1.62 -7.45
N SER A 458 -7.78 -1.61 -7.90
CA SER A 458 -8.21 -2.10 -9.22
C SER A 458 -7.43 -1.44 -10.35
N GLY A 459 -7.31 -0.12 -10.33
CA GLY A 459 -6.58 0.65 -11.33
C GLY A 459 -5.07 0.41 -11.31
N ASP A 460 -4.44 0.41 -10.12
CA ASP A 460 -3.02 0.12 -9.95
C ASP A 460 -2.69 -1.29 -10.45
N LEU A 461 -3.56 -2.28 -10.20
CA LEU A 461 -3.41 -3.65 -10.68
C LEU A 461 -3.50 -3.80 -12.20
N LYS A 462 -4.53 -3.21 -12.83
CA LYS A 462 -4.67 -3.26 -14.30
C LYS A 462 -3.43 -2.73 -15.02
N ARG A 463 -2.77 -1.74 -14.43
CA ARG A 463 -1.64 -1.03 -15.00
C ARG A 463 -0.28 -1.56 -14.52
N LEU A 464 -0.27 -2.52 -13.60
CA LEU A 464 0.92 -2.99 -12.91
C LEU A 464 1.97 -3.54 -13.86
N GLN A 465 1.56 -4.39 -14.80
CA GLN A 465 2.48 -5.03 -15.76
C GLN A 465 3.16 -3.99 -16.66
N CYS A 466 2.38 -3.09 -17.24
CA CYS A 466 2.93 -2.01 -18.08
C CYS A 466 3.87 -1.10 -17.27
N LEU A 467 3.49 -0.77 -16.04
CA LEU A 467 4.33 0.04 -15.15
C LEU A 467 5.64 -0.67 -14.79
N ALA A 468 5.58 -1.97 -14.48
CA ALA A 468 6.75 -2.79 -14.18
C ALA A 468 7.71 -2.88 -15.38
N GLU A 469 7.18 -3.06 -16.59
CA GLU A 469 7.96 -3.10 -17.83
C GLU A 469 8.67 -1.78 -18.13
N GLN A 470 7.99 -0.65 -17.95
CA GLN A 470 8.58 0.67 -18.21
C GLN A 470 9.64 1.05 -17.18
N ILE A 471 9.44 0.72 -15.90
CA ILE A 471 10.39 1.01 -14.82
C ILE A 471 11.54 -0.03 -14.80
N GLY A 472 11.33 -1.22 -15.36
CA GLY A 472 12.30 -2.31 -15.32
C GLY A 472 12.34 -3.05 -13.98
N GLU A 473 11.24 -3.02 -13.23
CA GLU A 473 11.09 -3.64 -11.90
C GLU A 473 10.20 -4.89 -11.95
N GLU A 474 10.27 -5.72 -10.92
CA GLU A 474 9.38 -6.89 -10.81
C GLU A 474 7.95 -6.43 -10.43
N PRO A 475 6.89 -6.92 -11.12
CA PRO A 475 5.51 -6.53 -10.83
C PRO A 475 5.14 -6.69 -9.35
N LEU A 476 5.62 -7.74 -8.70
CA LEU A 476 5.35 -8.02 -7.29
C LEU A 476 5.98 -6.96 -6.36
N ALA A 477 7.22 -6.55 -6.61
CA ALA A 477 7.89 -5.53 -5.80
C ALA A 477 7.20 -4.17 -5.93
N LEU A 478 6.81 -3.81 -7.15
CA LEU A 478 6.07 -2.60 -7.44
C LEU A 478 4.67 -2.64 -6.82
N LEU A 479 4.02 -3.81 -6.84
CA LEU A 479 2.75 -4.03 -6.17
C LEU A 479 2.87 -3.74 -4.67
N THR A 480 3.83 -4.35 -3.98
CA THR A 480 4.06 -4.12 -2.54
C THR A 480 4.20 -2.63 -2.22
N LEU A 481 5.00 -1.89 -2.99
CA LEU A 481 5.14 -0.44 -2.81
C LEU A 481 3.80 0.32 -2.98
N ARG A 482 2.98 -0.07 -3.96
CA ARG A 482 1.65 0.53 -4.18
C ARG A 482 0.67 0.18 -3.08
N LEU A 483 0.73 -1.04 -2.54
CA LEU A 483 -0.11 -1.48 -1.42
C LEU A 483 0.25 -0.74 -0.14
N GLU A 484 1.54 -0.61 0.17
CA GLU A 484 2.03 0.21 1.29
C GLU A 484 1.56 1.67 1.16
N ASP A 485 1.64 2.23 -0.04
CA ASP A 485 1.16 3.59 -0.32
C ASP A 485 -0.34 3.74 -0.05
N VAL A 486 -1.14 2.75 -0.44
CA VAL A 486 -2.59 2.70 -0.19
C VAL A 486 -2.87 2.57 1.30
N ILE A 487 -2.26 1.59 1.98
CA ILE A 487 -2.54 1.28 3.38
C ILE A 487 -2.07 2.40 4.31
N ARG A 488 -0.95 3.07 4.02
CA ARG A 488 -0.49 4.22 4.80
C ARG A 488 -1.52 5.36 4.86
N LEU A 489 -2.42 5.46 3.89
CA LEU A 489 -3.52 6.45 3.90
C LEU A 489 -4.64 6.03 4.84
N VAL A 490 -4.89 4.73 4.92
CA VAL A 490 -6.06 4.15 5.57
C VAL A 490 -5.65 3.72 6.97
N ASN A 491 -5.56 4.67 7.91
CA ASN A 491 -5.28 4.34 9.31
C ASN A 491 -6.52 3.89 10.09
N ASN A 492 -7.55 3.39 9.40
CA ASN A 492 -8.82 2.98 9.99
C ASN A 492 -9.03 1.46 9.81
N PRO A 493 -8.97 0.66 10.90
CA PRO A 493 -9.18 -0.77 10.83
C PRO A 493 -10.53 -1.18 10.23
N GLN A 494 -11.58 -0.36 10.39
CA GLN A 494 -12.90 -0.62 9.83
C GLN A 494 -12.90 -0.54 8.31
N VAL A 495 -12.23 0.45 7.74
CA VAL A 495 -12.13 0.63 6.29
C VAL A 495 -11.29 -0.49 5.69
N ILE A 496 -10.14 -0.81 6.28
CA ILE A 496 -9.29 -1.92 5.82
C ILE A 496 -10.01 -3.27 5.90
N ALA A 497 -10.75 -3.55 6.99
CA ALA A 497 -11.54 -4.78 7.10
C ALA A 497 -12.60 -4.88 6.00
N GLN A 498 -13.25 -3.77 5.62
CA GLN A 498 -14.17 -3.74 4.48
C GLN A 498 -13.43 -3.98 3.15
N VAL A 499 -12.25 -3.39 2.95
CA VAL A 499 -11.44 -3.63 1.75
C VAL A 499 -11.08 -5.12 1.63
N LEU A 500 -10.58 -5.76 2.70
CA LEU A 500 -10.28 -7.20 2.77
C LEU A 500 -11.50 -8.08 2.44
N GLU A 501 -12.68 -7.71 2.96
CA GLU A 501 -13.94 -8.41 2.70
C GLU A 501 -14.37 -8.36 1.22
N HIS A 502 -13.96 -7.34 0.47
CA HIS A 502 -14.38 -7.15 -0.93
C HIS A 502 -13.28 -7.45 -1.96
N LEU A 503 -12.02 -7.51 -1.55
CA LEU A 503 -10.83 -7.85 -2.35
C LEU A 503 -11.06 -8.99 -3.39
N PRO A 504 -11.28 -10.27 -3.02
CA PRO A 504 -11.59 -11.31 -4.03
C PRO A 504 -12.91 -11.19 -4.84
N LEU A 505 -13.92 -10.43 -4.40
CA LEU A 505 -15.21 -10.34 -5.13
C LEU A 505 -15.12 -9.38 -6.32
N SER A 506 -14.11 -8.51 -6.29
CA SER A 506 -13.93 -7.37 -7.18
C SER A 506 -13.10 -7.71 -8.42
N TRP A 507 -12.19 -8.68 -8.28
CA TRP A 507 -10.97 -8.76 -9.11
C TRP A 507 -10.64 -10.15 -9.65
N SER A 508 -11.48 -11.17 -9.40
CA SER A 508 -11.28 -12.54 -9.91
C SER A 508 -11.13 -12.61 -11.43
N ASP A 509 -11.71 -11.66 -12.16
CA ASP A 509 -11.77 -11.67 -13.63
C ASP A 509 -10.69 -10.77 -14.26
N LYS A 510 -10.00 -9.96 -13.45
CA LYS A 510 -9.05 -8.91 -13.89
C LYS A 510 -7.58 -9.27 -13.67
N ILE A 511 -7.29 -10.34 -12.93
CA ILE A 511 -5.93 -10.79 -12.64
C ILE A 511 -5.74 -12.16 -13.29
N THR A 512 -5.24 -12.18 -14.53
CA THR A 512 -4.93 -13.42 -15.26
C THR A 512 -3.53 -13.96 -14.99
N GLU A 513 -2.61 -13.13 -14.48
CA GLU A 513 -1.16 -13.44 -14.45
C GLU A 513 -0.52 -13.46 -13.05
N LEU A 514 -1.07 -12.74 -12.06
CA LEU A 514 -0.71 -12.93 -10.65
C LEU A 514 -1.66 -13.95 -10.03
N GLU A 515 -1.14 -14.96 -9.33
CA GLU A 515 -2.03 -15.80 -8.55
C GLU A 515 -2.72 -14.93 -7.51
N PHE A 516 -4.05 -14.92 -7.52
CA PHE A 516 -4.86 -14.10 -6.63
C PHE A 516 -4.49 -14.29 -5.13
N SER A 517 -4.00 -15.49 -4.77
CA SER A 517 -3.51 -15.78 -3.41
C SER A 517 -2.31 -14.91 -3.02
N ASP A 518 -1.39 -14.67 -3.96
CA ASP A 518 -0.19 -13.85 -3.74
C ASP A 518 -0.59 -12.41 -3.43
N PHE A 519 -1.55 -11.85 -4.17
CA PHE A 519 -2.02 -10.49 -3.90
C PHE A 519 -2.63 -10.36 -2.50
N GLU A 520 -3.58 -11.23 -2.14
CA GLU A 520 -4.28 -11.15 -0.85
C GLU A 520 -3.29 -11.24 0.31
N GLU A 521 -2.29 -12.11 0.18
CA GLU A 521 -1.21 -12.25 1.15
C GLU A 521 -0.36 -10.98 1.19
N GLN A 522 0.12 -10.47 0.05
CA GLN A 522 0.90 -9.23 0.00
C GLN A 522 0.14 -8.04 0.60
N PHE A 523 -1.17 -7.95 0.35
CA PHE A 523 -2.01 -6.92 0.95
C PHE A 523 -2.10 -7.08 2.45
N ILE A 524 -2.35 -8.29 2.95
CA ILE A 524 -2.35 -8.58 4.38
C ILE A 524 -1.00 -8.19 4.97
N PHE A 525 0.14 -8.59 4.36
CA PHE A 525 1.50 -8.30 4.83
C PHE A 525 1.85 -6.81 4.83
N SER A 526 1.26 -6.02 3.94
CA SER A 526 1.50 -4.58 3.87
C SER A 526 0.81 -3.79 5.00
N ILE A 527 -0.09 -4.41 5.78
CA ILE A 527 -0.81 -3.76 6.88
C ILE A 527 0.06 -3.74 8.15
N PRO A 528 0.18 -2.62 8.89
CA PRO A 528 0.81 -2.65 10.21
C PRO A 528 0.12 -3.61 11.19
N ALA A 529 0.87 -4.41 11.95
CA ALA A 529 0.31 -5.41 12.87
C ALA A 529 -0.72 -4.83 13.87
N SER A 530 -0.47 -3.61 14.36
CA SER A 530 -1.37 -2.88 15.26
C SER A 530 -2.76 -2.61 14.64
N ILE A 531 -2.80 -2.25 13.36
CA ILE A 531 -4.05 -2.02 12.62
C ILE A 531 -4.70 -3.36 12.27
N LEU A 532 -3.88 -4.35 11.92
CA LEU A 532 -4.33 -5.68 11.53
C LEU A 532 -5.07 -6.39 12.65
N LEU A 533 -4.66 -6.21 13.91
CA LEU A 533 -5.37 -6.71 15.10
C LEU A 533 -6.81 -6.17 15.17
N GLY A 534 -6.98 -4.86 15.00
CA GLY A 534 -8.30 -4.22 14.95
C GLY A 534 -9.15 -4.74 13.78
N CYS A 535 -8.54 -4.98 12.62
CA CYS A 535 -9.23 -5.58 11.48
C CYS A 535 -9.72 -7.00 11.81
N ALA A 536 -8.90 -7.80 12.46
CA ALA A 536 -9.22 -9.17 12.83
C ALA A 536 -10.42 -9.24 13.79
N GLU A 537 -10.49 -8.35 14.79
CA GLU A 537 -11.65 -8.22 15.68
C GLU A 537 -12.94 -7.90 14.92
N ILE A 538 -12.87 -6.96 13.97
CA ILE A 538 -14.03 -6.52 13.18
C ILE A 538 -14.53 -7.67 12.30
N LEU A 539 -13.61 -8.37 11.64
CA LEU A 539 -13.92 -9.55 10.84
C LEU A 539 -14.51 -10.68 11.70
N ALA A 540 -13.97 -10.90 12.90
CA ALA A 540 -14.47 -11.90 13.86
C ALA A 540 -15.89 -11.58 14.35
N LYS A 541 -16.17 -10.31 14.69
CA LYS A 541 -17.51 -9.83 15.09
C LYS A 541 -18.52 -10.06 13.97
N LYS A 542 -18.16 -9.73 12.72
CA LYS A 542 -19.01 -10.00 11.55
C LYS A 542 -19.26 -11.49 11.36
N LEU A 543 -18.22 -12.31 11.48
CA LEU A 543 -18.33 -13.76 11.35
C LEU A 543 -19.25 -14.38 12.42
N SER A 544 -19.20 -13.84 13.64
CA SER A 544 -20.05 -14.24 14.76
C SER A 544 -21.52 -13.82 14.59
N GLY A 545 -21.79 -12.79 13.78
CA GLY A 545 -23.13 -12.32 13.45
C GLY A 545 -23.88 -13.19 12.44
N PHE A 546 -23.20 -14.12 11.77
CA PHE A 546 -23.87 -15.14 10.96
C PHE A 546 -24.41 -16.23 11.89
N PRO A 547 -25.72 -16.57 11.84
CA PRO A 547 -26.24 -17.66 12.64
C PRO A 547 -25.43 -18.93 12.35
N ALA A 548 -25.00 -19.62 13.41
CA ALA A 548 -24.45 -20.96 13.29
C ALA A 548 -25.58 -21.84 12.75
N GLU A 549 -25.62 -22.07 11.44
CA GLU A 549 -26.58 -23.02 10.90
C GLU A 549 -26.32 -24.38 11.56
N PRO A 550 -27.33 -25.01 12.15
CA PRO A 550 -27.19 -26.36 12.67
C PRO A 550 -26.78 -27.27 11.52
N GLU A 551 -25.95 -28.27 11.78
CA GLU A 551 -25.34 -29.23 10.84
C GLU A 551 -26.35 -30.11 10.04
N SER A 552 -27.61 -29.68 9.96
CA SER A 552 -28.72 -30.34 9.30
C SER A 552 -28.94 -29.80 7.88
N LYS A 553 -28.44 -30.58 6.91
CA LYS A 553 -28.90 -30.69 5.52
C LYS A 553 -28.65 -29.49 4.59
N ALA A 554 -27.50 -29.58 3.91
CA ALA A 554 -27.36 -29.34 2.46
C ALA A 554 -27.87 -27.99 1.90
N LYS A 555 -27.49 -26.88 2.52
CA LYS A 555 -27.19 -25.66 1.75
C LYS A 555 -25.67 -25.48 1.72
N PRO A 556 -25.09 -25.08 0.58
CA PRO A 556 -23.65 -24.85 0.52
C PRO A 556 -23.27 -23.83 1.60
N PRO A 557 -22.09 -23.95 2.23
CA PRO A 557 -21.61 -22.93 3.15
C PRO A 557 -21.70 -21.59 2.40
N ASN A 558 -22.35 -20.62 3.03
CA ASN A 558 -22.48 -19.28 2.46
C ASN A 558 -21.07 -18.84 2.04
N LYS A 559 -20.77 -18.77 0.74
CA LYS A 559 -19.38 -18.67 0.22
C LYS A 559 -18.60 -17.51 0.86
N ILE A 560 -19.33 -16.47 1.25
CA ILE A 560 -18.87 -15.31 2.01
C ILE A 560 -18.31 -15.71 3.38
N ARG A 561 -19.03 -16.55 4.15
CA ARG A 561 -18.60 -17.05 5.46
C ARG A 561 -17.31 -17.86 5.36
N ALA A 562 -17.25 -18.84 4.46
CA ALA A 562 -16.06 -19.67 4.26
C ALA A 562 -14.83 -18.84 3.85
N ARG A 563 -15.03 -17.78 3.06
CA ARG A 563 -13.99 -16.82 2.71
C ARG A 563 -13.55 -15.98 3.89
N LEU A 564 -14.49 -15.42 4.67
CA LEU A 564 -14.18 -14.66 5.87
C LEU A 564 -13.39 -15.50 6.87
N GLU A 565 -13.73 -16.79 7.02
CA GLU A 565 -12.95 -17.75 7.81
C GLU A 565 -11.53 -17.91 7.26
N LYS A 566 -11.36 -18.13 5.94
CA LYS A 566 -10.03 -18.25 5.32
C LYS A 566 -9.19 -16.97 5.50
N LEU A 567 -9.79 -15.81 5.27
CA LEU A 567 -9.17 -14.51 5.44
C LEU A 567 -8.74 -14.29 6.89
N LEU A 568 -9.64 -14.54 7.85
CA LEU A 568 -9.35 -14.40 9.27
C LEU A 568 -8.20 -15.33 9.67
N ARG A 569 -8.13 -16.56 9.16
CA ARG A 569 -7.00 -17.47 9.42
C ARG A 569 -5.67 -16.90 8.93
N LYS A 570 -5.61 -16.35 7.72
CA LYS A 570 -4.39 -15.72 7.18
C LYS A 570 -3.96 -14.52 8.03
N VAL A 571 -4.91 -13.67 8.39
CA VAL A 571 -4.68 -12.50 9.25
C VAL A 571 -4.16 -12.92 10.62
N MET A 572 -4.80 -13.91 11.25
CA MET A 572 -4.41 -14.40 12.57
C MET A 572 -3.04 -15.08 12.57
N ALA A 573 -2.71 -15.85 11.54
CA ALA A 573 -1.40 -16.47 11.42
C ALA A 573 -0.27 -15.42 11.43
N ARG A 574 -0.50 -14.27 10.80
CA ARG A 574 0.45 -13.15 10.80
C ARG A 574 0.54 -12.46 12.16
N ILE A 575 -0.61 -12.11 12.77
CA ILE A 575 -0.64 -11.45 14.09
C ILE A 575 0.03 -12.33 15.15
N ALA A 576 -0.21 -13.64 15.09
CA ALA A 576 0.40 -14.62 15.99
C ALA A 576 1.92 -14.68 15.88
N TYR A 577 2.47 -14.43 14.68
CA TYR A 577 3.91 -14.40 14.44
C TYR A 577 4.56 -13.06 14.82
N GLU A 578 3.93 -11.93 14.49
CA GLU A 578 4.53 -10.59 14.69
C GLU A 578 4.29 -10.02 16.09
N THR A 579 3.13 -10.29 16.70
CA THR A 579 2.72 -9.70 17.98
C THR A 579 2.01 -10.73 18.86
N PRO A 580 2.70 -11.81 19.29
CA PRO A 580 2.08 -12.91 20.02
C PRO A 580 1.35 -12.45 21.29
N ASP A 581 1.94 -11.55 22.08
CA ASP A 581 1.37 -11.08 23.35
C ASP A 581 0.03 -10.35 23.16
N GLN A 582 -0.07 -9.50 22.14
CA GLN A 582 -1.29 -8.78 21.80
C GLN A 582 -2.34 -9.71 21.13
N ALA A 583 -1.88 -10.80 20.52
CA ALA A 583 -2.74 -11.76 19.84
C ALA A 583 -3.48 -12.69 20.81
N LEU A 584 -2.97 -12.90 22.03
CA LEU A 584 -3.45 -13.91 22.96
C LEU A 584 -4.94 -13.77 23.29
N GLU A 585 -5.37 -12.57 23.65
CA GLU A 585 -6.78 -12.29 23.98
C GLU A 585 -7.70 -12.55 22.78
N LEU A 586 -7.30 -12.06 21.60
CA LEU A 586 -8.09 -12.27 20.39
C LEU A 586 -8.15 -13.75 19.99
N LEU A 587 -7.03 -14.47 20.03
CA LEU A 587 -6.95 -15.90 19.73
C LEU A 587 -7.79 -16.73 20.70
N ALA A 588 -7.79 -16.37 21.99
CA ALA A 588 -8.62 -17.03 23.00
C ALA A 588 -10.13 -16.84 22.71
N HIS A 589 -10.55 -15.60 22.41
CA HIS A 589 -11.93 -15.31 22.03
C HIS A 589 -12.37 -16.04 20.75
N LEU A 590 -11.48 -16.15 19.75
CA LEU A 590 -11.76 -16.87 18.50
C LEU A 590 -11.90 -18.39 18.73
N LEU A 591 -11.06 -18.95 19.60
CA LEU A 591 -11.13 -20.36 20.00
C LEU A 591 -12.40 -20.65 20.82
N GLU A 592 -12.80 -19.75 21.71
CA GLU A 592 -14.08 -19.85 22.47
C GLU A 592 -15.27 -19.90 21.53
N ARG A 593 -15.29 -19.03 20.52
CA ARG A 593 -16.36 -18.96 19.50
C ARG A 593 -16.27 -20.07 18.44
N LYS A 594 -15.31 -20.98 18.55
CA LYS A 594 -15.04 -22.07 17.58
C LYS A 594 -14.82 -21.56 16.15
N LEU A 595 -14.29 -20.35 16.00
CA LEU A 595 -13.95 -19.78 14.69
C LEU A 595 -12.60 -20.29 14.17
N ILE A 596 -11.74 -20.73 15.09
CA ILE A 596 -10.44 -21.37 14.84
C ILE A 596 -10.35 -22.63 15.70
N ARG A 597 -9.70 -23.68 15.19
CA ARG A 597 -9.45 -24.92 15.95
C ARG A 597 -8.16 -24.83 16.74
N TYR A 598 -8.03 -25.64 17.79
CA TYR A 598 -6.81 -25.68 18.60
C TYR A 598 -5.58 -26.06 17.77
N GLU A 599 -5.75 -26.99 16.83
CA GLU A 599 -4.67 -27.47 15.96
C GLU A 599 -4.21 -26.39 14.95
N GLU A 600 -5.08 -25.42 14.66
CA GLU A 600 -4.81 -24.32 13.72
C GLU A 600 -4.02 -23.17 14.36
N LEU A 601 -3.85 -23.17 15.69
CA LEU A 601 -2.97 -22.24 16.39
C LEU A 601 -1.50 -22.64 16.21
N PRO A 602 -0.56 -21.66 16.09
CA PRO A 602 0.87 -21.93 16.16
C PRO A 602 1.22 -22.70 17.43
N GLU A 603 2.14 -23.66 17.33
CA GLU A 603 2.45 -24.59 18.44
C GLU A 603 2.86 -23.84 19.72
N GLU A 604 3.61 -22.75 19.55
CA GLU A 604 4.08 -21.88 20.63
C GLU A 604 2.95 -21.15 21.38
N LEU A 605 1.81 -20.92 20.72
CA LEU A 605 0.68 -20.18 21.29
C LEU A 605 -0.46 -21.08 21.77
N ARG A 606 -0.44 -22.37 21.44
CA ARG A 606 -1.47 -23.34 21.86
C ARG A 606 -1.64 -23.39 23.38
N ASP A 607 -0.54 -23.57 24.09
CA ASP A 607 -0.54 -23.66 25.56
C ASP A 607 -0.84 -22.31 26.23
N PRO A 608 -0.23 -21.17 25.81
CA PRO A 608 -0.61 -19.85 26.31
C PRO A 608 -2.09 -19.48 26.10
N VAL A 609 -2.62 -19.68 24.89
CA VAL A 609 -4.03 -19.33 24.57
C VAL A 609 -4.99 -20.22 25.36
N SER A 610 -4.71 -21.53 25.48
CA SER A 610 -5.56 -22.41 26.28
C SER A 610 -5.49 -22.09 27.77
N SER A 611 -4.31 -21.73 28.27
CA SER A 611 -4.10 -21.34 29.67
C SER A 611 -4.79 -20.01 30.01
N PHE A 612 -4.68 -19.02 29.12
CA PHE A 612 -5.38 -17.74 29.23
C PHE A 612 -6.89 -17.94 29.27
N LYS A 613 -7.45 -18.74 28.36
CA LYS A 613 -8.87 -19.10 28.37
C LYS A 613 -9.30 -19.77 29.68
N LEU A 614 -8.49 -20.71 30.17
CA LEU A 614 -8.74 -21.42 31.42
C LEU A 614 -8.79 -20.46 32.62
N ALA A 615 -7.90 -19.47 32.64
CA ALA A 615 -7.88 -18.40 33.64
C ALA A 615 -9.11 -17.48 33.51
N GLU A 616 -9.45 -17.02 32.32
CA GLU A 616 -10.60 -16.14 32.07
C GLU A 616 -11.93 -16.83 32.45
N ASP A 617 -12.09 -18.11 32.06
CA ASP A 617 -13.23 -18.93 32.46
C ASP A 617 -13.33 -19.03 33.98
N PHE A 618 -12.20 -19.04 34.70
CA PHE A 618 -12.18 -19.07 36.16
C PHE A 618 -12.59 -17.74 36.77
N LEU A 619 -12.12 -16.63 36.21
CA LEU A 619 -12.48 -15.29 36.65
C LEU A 619 -13.97 -14.98 36.46
N LYS A 620 -14.66 -15.62 35.49
CA LYS A 620 -16.11 -15.48 35.30
C LYS A 620 -16.93 -16.05 36.47
N THR A 621 -16.47 -17.12 37.13
CA THR A 621 -17.18 -17.78 38.25
C THR A 621 -16.22 -18.32 39.32
N PRO A 622 -15.48 -17.44 40.02
CA PRO A 622 -14.39 -17.86 40.90
C PRO A 622 -14.90 -18.66 42.11
N GLU A 623 -16.01 -18.24 42.71
CA GLU A 623 -16.57 -18.87 43.92
C GLU A 623 -17.05 -20.30 43.66
N GLN A 624 -17.79 -20.52 42.58
CA GLN A 624 -18.29 -21.84 42.18
C GLN A 624 -17.15 -22.80 41.83
N LYS A 625 -16.11 -22.30 41.15
CA LYS A 625 -14.95 -23.14 40.79
C LYS A 625 -14.06 -23.46 41.98
N LEU A 626 -13.93 -22.56 42.95
CA LEU A 626 -13.24 -22.83 44.21
C LEU A 626 -13.98 -23.87 45.06
N GLU A 627 -15.32 -23.83 45.09
CA GLU A 627 -16.12 -24.87 45.74
C GLU A 627 -16.00 -26.23 45.03
N LEU A 628 -16.06 -26.23 43.69
CA LEU A 628 -15.82 -27.45 42.91
C LEU A 628 -14.42 -28.02 43.19
N LEU A 629 -13.38 -27.19 43.21
CA LEU A 629 -12.00 -27.64 43.50
C LEU A 629 -11.85 -28.24 44.91
N LYS A 630 -12.60 -27.72 45.90
CA LYS A 630 -12.63 -28.28 47.27
C LYS A 630 -13.38 -29.62 47.35
N ASN A 631 -14.38 -29.83 46.49
CA ASN A 631 -15.28 -30.98 46.53
C ASN A 631 -14.97 -32.07 45.49
N THR A 632 -14.05 -31.80 44.55
CA THR A 632 -13.66 -32.73 43.49
C THR A 632 -12.79 -33.87 44.03
N ASN A 633 -13.30 -35.10 43.95
CA ASN A 633 -12.54 -36.34 44.21
C ASN A 633 -11.83 -36.91 42.97
N SER A 634 -12.08 -36.32 41.79
CA SER A 634 -11.48 -36.74 40.52
C SER A 634 -10.12 -36.07 40.31
N LYS A 635 -9.06 -36.89 40.22
CA LYS A 635 -7.66 -36.42 40.06
C LYS A 635 -7.46 -35.59 38.78
N THR A 636 -8.20 -35.88 37.71
CA THR A 636 -8.13 -35.16 36.44
C THR A 636 -8.85 -33.83 36.48
N GLU A 637 -10.03 -33.75 37.10
CA GLU A 637 -10.76 -32.49 37.28
C GLU A 637 -10.04 -31.56 38.26
N TYR A 638 -9.47 -32.11 39.33
CA TYR A 638 -8.67 -31.35 40.29
C TYR A 638 -7.47 -30.70 39.60
N ARG A 639 -6.72 -31.46 38.77
CA ARG A 639 -5.59 -30.91 38.00
C ARG A 639 -6.01 -29.79 37.06
N LYS A 640 -7.16 -29.93 36.39
CA LYS A 640 -7.69 -28.93 35.47
C LYS A 640 -8.12 -27.65 36.19
N LEU A 641 -8.80 -27.76 37.32
CA LEU A 641 -9.21 -26.60 38.13
C LEU A 641 -8.01 -25.94 38.82
N ALA A 642 -7.03 -26.72 39.27
CA ALA A 642 -5.80 -26.19 39.86
C ALA A 642 -4.92 -25.46 38.83
N SER A 643 -4.83 -25.97 37.60
CA SER A 643 -4.14 -25.25 36.51
C SER A 643 -4.86 -23.96 36.13
N GLN A 644 -6.20 -23.95 36.11
CA GLN A 644 -6.99 -22.72 35.91
C GLN A 644 -6.66 -21.65 36.96
N LEU A 645 -6.56 -22.05 38.22
CA LEU A 645 -6.28 -21.15 39.34
C LEU A 645 -4.83 -20.64 39.35
N LEU A 646 -3.86 -21.49 38.99
CA LEU A 646 -2.45 -21.10 38.89
C LEU A 646 -2.26 -20.03 37.82
N TRP A 647 -2.89 -20.20 36.66
CA TRP A 647 -2.80 -19.24 35.56
C TRP A 647 -3.59 -17.95 35.81
N ALA A 648 -4.68 -17.99 36.56
CA ALA A 648 -5.41 -16.77 36.97
C ALA A 648 -4.66 -15.94 38.03
N SER A 649 -3.58 -16.48 38.63
CA SER A 649 -2.76 -15.80 39.65
C SER A 649 -1.49 -15.16 39.12
N VAL A 650 -1.15 -15.43 37.85
CA VAL A 650 -0.06 -14.83 37.08
C VAL A 650 -0.66 -13.73 36.22
#